data_AF-A0A4R8RKN3-F1
#
_entry.id   AF-A0A4R8RKN3-F1
#
_cell.length_a   1.000
_cell.length_b   1.000
_cell.length_c   1.000
_cell.angle_alpha   90.00
_cell.angle_beta   90.00
_cell.angle_gamma   90.00
#
_symmetry.space_group_name_H-M   'P 1'
#
loop_
_entity.id
_entity.type
_entity.pdbx_description
1 polymer ?
#
loop_
_entity_poly.entity_id
_entity_poly.type
_entity_poly.pdbx_seq_one_letter_code
_entity_poly.pdbx_strand_id
1 'polypeptide(L)'
;MDSTNTRVEAFSTPEIWAENRQSLCDALPWYKSHEASLYTIDKVAKGILINKQVSVRDYLSDEVIVTTLGGGREKNKTGERARAKDGSQRPKKYCLAAMESSSPVGVILGNQYPNLSISLDHAYGVMGYFFITDIWSERDTSTTAGFSIWKIRLEKADQSSPSWWQPRSNLPSDNGIQNSSHSAPLAWCTSCHKSSKTVFSCGWACLHKDCTSYFDFPATVDIKDLAYSEDFLKERTARGNIKLPEIKPSPPIMTKDMLGTEKEMRVGIVCPECGGCSKRKFWDRWVCENPACNFIWQATPKPFPLSHIHKEEKTACASSKFRTSTVLAGIELATYTVNGYSVDHYLLPDPCDDSPSILGSVAVFHSTKAENAMKGGADDMWEALQYETISDFCLQRNPVKHAGLPTEVLTRHFLQNWGAPYKFAVPASSKPFKEAPQSILAGLNKAKWAGKIAVQQMQAITKGGLTTSAQCKSVSEKFTDFNELLSLGYMENDKISYHDDGEDTLGPTVATLSLGSPAQMAFCIKPKYTDSSKKTDILKFSFRHGDIVIMHGTRIHQMYEHRVEPKGKRRFALTCRNIILDTLNKKTRHEAIEKGALPDITPFWDYPKPGQNTELGDIETQGLQSVVKKPSGKRTRTSKDTGHKSKV
;
A
#
# COMPACT_ATOMS: atom_id res chain seq x y z
N MET A 1 -5.33 -42.03 -0.19
CA MET A 1 -6.31 -42.50 -1.18
C MET A 1 -6.85 -41.26 -1.86
N ASP A 2 -6.27 -40.92 -3.01
CA ASP A 2 -6.73 -39.84 -3.87
C ASP A 2 -8.08 -40.22 -4.48
N SER A 3 -9.17 -39.72 -3.89
CA SER A 3 -10.40 -39.54 -4.66
C SER A 3 -10.19 -38.28 -5.49
N THR A 4 -9.90 -38.44 -6.77
CA THR A 4 -10.08 -37.37 -7.76
C THR A 4 -11.54 -36.95 -7.71
N ASN A 5 -11.86 -35.96 -6.89
CA ASN A 5 -13.20 -35.41 -6.78
C ASN A 5 -13.43 -34.65 -8.09
N THR A 6 -14.05 -35.31 -9.07
CA THR A 6 -14.32 -34.75 -10.39
C THR A 6 -15.24 -33.56 -10.19
N ARG A 7 -14.67 -32.35 -10.21
CA ARG A 7 -15.43 -31.11 -10.06
C ARG A 7 -16.43 -31.00 -11.21
N VAL A 8 -17.66 -30.63 -10.88
CA VAL A 8 -18.74 -30.46 -11.86
C VAL A 8 -18.78 -29.03 -12.38
N GLU A 9 -19.45 -28.83 -13.51
CA GLU A 9 -19.67 -27.50 -14.06
C GLU A 9 -20.56 -26.67 -13.13
N ALA A 10 -20.17 -25.42 -12.90
CA ALA A 10 -20.98 -24.44 -12.20
C ALA A 10 -22.20 -24.05 -13.06
N PHE A 11 -23.29 -23.60 -12.43
CA PHE A 11 -24.50 -23.18 -13.14
C PHE A 11 -24.25 -22.01 -14.09
N SER A 12 -23.42 -21.06 -13.66
CA SER A 12 -22.98 -19.93 -14.49
C SER A 12 -21.65 -19.38 -13.99
N THR A 13 -21.08 -18.43 -14.73
CA THR A 13 -19.89 -17.70 -14.32
C THR A 13 -20.25 -16.57 -13.35
N PRO A 14 -19.37 -16.21 -12.39
CA PRO A 14 -19.58 -15.05 -11.52
C PRO A 14 -19.71 -13.74 -12.31
N GLU A 15 -20.65 -12.86 -11.92
CA GLU A 15 -20.80 -11.53 -12.52
C GLU A 15 -19.59 -10.62 -12.25
N ILE A 16 -18.91 -10.83 -11.12
CA ILE A 16 -17.71 -10.10 -10.73
C ILE A 16 -16.64 -11.11 -10.34
N TRP A 17 -15.46 -10.99 -10.94
CA TRP A 17 -14.37 -11.94 -10.73
C TRP A 17 -13.00 -11.27 -10.83
N ALA A 18 -11.96 -11.96 -10.42
CA ALA A 18 -10.58 -11.47 -10.57
C ALA A 18 -9.57 -12.63 -10.62
N GLU A 19 -8.48 -12.45 -11.36
CA GLU A 19 -7.31 -13.33 -11.28
C GLU A 19 -6.36 -12.96 -10.14
N ASN A 20 -6.47 -11.74 -9.64
CA ASN A 20 -5.55 -11.18 -8.68
C ASN A 20 -6.28 -10.54 -7.49
N ARG A 21 -5.76 -10.79 -6.29
CA ARG A 21 -6.36 -10.31 -5.06
C ARG A 21 -6.30 -8.79 -4.89
N GLN A 22 -5.23 -8.13 -5.32
CA GLN A 22 -5.17 -6.67 -5.32
C GLN A 22 -6.23 -6.08 -6.26
N SER A 23 -6.55 -6.71 -7.40
CA SER A 23 -7.62 -6.24 -8.28
C SER A 23 -8.97 -6.19 -7.56
N LEU A 24 -9.30 -7.21 -6.75
CA LEU A 24 -10.48 -7.17 -5.86
C LEU A 24 -10.40 -6.02 -4.86
N CYS A 25 -9.26 -5.89 -4.16
CA CYS A 25 -9.07 -4.89 -3.11
C CYS A 25 -9.13 -3.45 -3.62
N ASP A 26 -8.67 -3.24 -4.84
CA ASP A 26 -8.65 -1.93 -5.50
C ASP A 26 -10.05 -1.60 -6.04
N ALA A 27 -10.78 -2.57 -6.61
CA ALA A 27 -12.06 -2.37 -7.28
C ALA A 27 -13.28 -2.38 -6.33
N LEU A 28 -13.29 -3.22 -5.29
CA LEU A 28 -14.46 -3.43 -4.45
C LEU A 28 -14.45 -2.49 -3.23
N PRO A 29 -15.45 -1.60 -3.05
CA PRO A 29 -15.47 -0.68 -1.92
C PRO A 29 -15.66 -1.40 -0.57
N TRP A 30 -16.33 -2.56 -0.60
CA TRP A 30 -16.67 -3.38 0.57
C TRP A 30 -15.63 -4.48 0.87
N TYR A 31 -14.52 -4.56 0.13
CA TYR A 31 -13.42 -5.49 0.40
C TYR A 31 -12.07 -4.89 0.02
N LYS A 32 -11.24 -4.53 1.01
CA LYS A 32 -9.87 -3.98 0.78
C LYS A 32 -8.78 -4.68 1.58
N SER A 33 -8.96 -5.98 1.84
CA SER A 33 -8.04 -6.76 2.64
C SER A 33 -7.07 -7.57 1.77
N HIS A 34 -5.83 -7.08 1.62
CA HIS A 34 -4.81 -7.73 0.79
C HIS A 34 -4.24 -9.03 1.38
N GLU A 35 -4.41 -9.25 2.69
CA GLU A 35 -3.85 -10.41 3.39
C GLU A 35 -4.89 -11.19 4.21
N ALA A 36 -5.83 -10.51 4.89
CA ALA A 36 -6.80 -11.16 5.78
C ALA A 36 -8.12 -11.54 5.08
N SER A 37 -8.76 -12.62 5.51
CA SER A 37 -10.06 -13.04 4.96
C SER A 37 -11.17 -12.01 5.22
N LEU A 38 -11.25 -11.46 6.43
CA LEU A 38 -12.28 -10.50 6.85
C LEU A 38 -11.83 -9.05 6.60
N TYR A 39 -12.69 -8.26 5.95
CA TYR A 39 -12.58 -6.82 5.83
C TYR A 39 -13.68 -6.10 6.63
N THR A 40 -13.31 -5.00 7.26
CA THR A 40 -14.21 -4.23 8.13
C THR A 40 -14.12 -2.74 7.86
N ILE A 41 -15.25 -2.04 7.97
CA ILE A 41 -15.34 -0.58 7.99
C ILE A 41 -15.96 -0.19 9.33
N ASP A 42 -15.36 0.76 10.05
CA ASP A 42 -15.84 1.23 11.35
C ASP A 42 -16.16 0.11 12.35
N LYS A 43 -15.30 -0.93 12.38
CA LYS A 43 -15.45 -2.12 13.23
C LYS A 43 -16.69 -2.97 12.93
N VAL A 44 -17.29 -2.85 11.75
CA VAL A 44 -18.37 -3.70 11.24
C VAL A 44 -17.87 -4.52 10.06
N ALA A 45 -18.18 -5.82 10.02
CA ALA A 45 -17.84 -6.68 8.88
C ALA A 45 -18.51 -6.19 7.58
N LYS A 46 -17.75 -6.13 6.49
CA LYS A 46 -18.24 -5.69 5.16
C LYS A 46 -17.89 -6.63 4.02
N GLY A 47 -16.81 -7.39 4.14
CA GLY A 47 -16.45 -8.38 3.14
C GLY A 47 -15.68 -9.56 3.70
N ILE A 48 -15.90 -10.75 3.14
CA ILE A 48 -15.26 -12.01 3.52
C ILE A 48 -14.74 -12.72 2.27
N LEU A 49 -13.48 -13.16 2.31
CA LEU A 49 -12.89 -14.05 1.31
C LEU A 49 -12.75 -15.46 1.90
N ILE A 50 -13.41 -16.44 1.31
CA ILE A 50 -13.22 -17.87 1.57
C ILE A 50 -12.35 -18.47 0.46
N ASN A 51 -11.24 -19.12 0.82
CA ASN A 51 -10.25 -19.63 -0.14
C ASN A 51 -9.50 -20.82 0.48
N LYS A 52 -8.17 -20.90 0.34
CA LYS A 52 -7.34 -22.04 0.75
C LYS A 52 -7.48 -22.55 2.20
N GLN A 53 -7.75 -21.66 3.16
CA GLN A 53 -7.69 -22.00 4.58
C GLN A 53 -9.10 -22.22 5.14
N VAL A 54 -9.40 -23.48 5.47
CA VAL A 54 -10.65 -23.89 6.14
C VAL A 54 -10.36 -24.43 7.54
N SER A 55 -11.40 -24.57 8.34
CA SER A 55 -11.37 -25.28 9.62
C SER A 55 -12.33 -26.46 9.60
N VAL A 56 -12.36 -27.21 10.70
CA VAL A 56 -13.32 -28.29 10.90
C VAL A 56 -14.75 -27.81 10.62
N ARG A 57 -15.48 -28.62 9.85
CA ARG A 57 -16.89 -28.40 9.50
C ARG A 57 -17.15 -27.05 8.83
N ASP A 58 -16.22 -26.51 8.03
CA ASP A 58 -16.60 -25.44 7.12
C ASP A 58 -17.52 -26.01 6.03
N TYR A 59 -18.63 -25.35 5.78
CA TYR A 59 -19.71 -25.80 4.91
C TYR A 59 -20.05 -24.70 3.89
N LEU A 60 -20.24 -25.10 2.64
CA LEU A 60 -20.56 -24.23 1.52
C LEU A 60 -21.72 -24.85 0.74
N SER A 61 -22.87 -24.18 0.75
CA SER A 61 -23.97 -24.48 -0.18
C SER A 61 -24.23 -23.30 -1.11
N ASP A 62 -25.22 -23.46 -1.97
CA ASP A 62 -25.82 -22.43 -2.84
C ASP A 62 -26.34 -21.20 -2.07
N GLU A 63 -26.92 -21.36 -0.87
CA GLU A 63 -27.53 -20.24 -0.14
C GLU A 63 -26.97 -20.02 1.27
N VAL A 64 -26.33 -21.03 1.85
CA VAL A 64 -25.83 -20.98 3.24
C VAL A 64 -24.36 -21.32 3.29
N ILE A 65 -23.60 -20.53 4.05
CA ILE A 65 -22.18 -20.76 4.29
C ILE A 65 -21.96 -20.82 5.80
N VAL A 66 -21.26 -21.85 6.26
CA VAL A 66 -20.71 -21.90 7.60
C VAL A 66 -19.19 -21.86 7.51
N THR A 67 -18.58 -20.83 8.09
CA THR A 67 -17.12 -20.67 8.04
C THR A 67 -16.56 -20.20 9.36
N THR A 68 -15.24 -20.29 9.50
CA THR A 68 -14.51 -20.02 10.73
C THR A 68 -13.85 -18.64 10.68
N LEU A 69 -14.02 -17.85 11.72
CA LEU A 69 -13.34 -16.55 11.85
C LEU A 69 -11.84 -16.73 12.12
N GLY A 70 -11.04 -15.84 11.53
CA GLY A 70 -9.59 -15.87 11.63
C GLY A 70 -9.03 -15.55 13.03
N GLY A 71 -7.70 -15.64 13.13
CA GLY A 71 -6.95 -15.52 14.38
C GLY A 71 -6.50 -16.87 14.91
N GLY A 72 -5.66 -16.88 15.95
CA GLY A 72 -5.25 -18.12 16.62
C GLY A 72 -4.30 -19.05 15.86
N ARG A 73 -3.81 -18.64 14.68
CA ARG A 73 -2.88 -19.42 13.87
C ARG A 73 -1.49 -18.77 13.82
N GLU A 74 -0.46 -19.59 13.85
CA GLU A 74 0.95 -19.21 13.85
C GLU A 74 1.72 -20.03 12.82
N LYS A 75 2.85 -19.53 12.33
CA LYS A 75 3.70 -20.30 11.41
C LYS A 75 4.43 -21.37 12.21
N ASN A 76 4.30 -22.62 11.80
CA ASN A 76 5.07 -23.74 12.35
C ASN A 76 6.50 -23.77 11.75
N LYS A 77 7.30 -24.77 12.15
CA LYS A 77 8.68 -24.97 11.66
C LYS A 77 8.76 -25.21 10.14
N THR A 78 7.68 -25.69 9.50
CA THR A 78 7.61 -25.91 8.05
C THR A 78 7.12 -24.66 7.29
N GLY A 79 6.82 -23.57 7.99
CA GLY A 79 6.35 -22.31 7.41
C GLY A 79 4.84 -22.25 7.18
N GLU A 80 4.10 -23.33 7.47
CA GLU A 80 2.65 -23.42 7.34
C GLU A 80 1.95 -22.79 8.54
N ARG A 81 0.77 -22.20 8.30
CA ARG A 81 -0.03 -21.59 9.38
C ARG A 81 -0.96 -22.62 10.02
N ALA A 82 -0.55 -23.13 11.18
CA ALA A 82 -1.34 -24.04 12.00
C ALA A 82 -2.01 -23.32 13.17
N ARG A 83 -3.10 -23.88 13.68
CA ARG A 83 -3.79 -23.43 14.90
C ARG A 83 -2.87 -23.66 16.11
N ALA A 84 -2.61 -22.60 16.86
CA ALA A 84 -1.74 -22.62 18.04
C ALA A 84 -2.40 -22.03 19.30
N LYS A 85 -3.54 -21.35 19.14
CA LYS A 85 -4.34 -20.77 20.23
C LYS A 85 -5.78 -20.55 19.77
N ASP A 86 -6.63 -20.20 20.72
CA ASP A 86 -8.02 -19.85 20.47
C ASP A 86 -8.20 -18.77 19.39
N GLY A 87 -9.36 -18.83 18.73
CA GLY A 87 -9.80 -17.84 17.76
C GLY A 87 -9.82 -16.43 18.34
N SER A 88 -9.51 -15.44 17.51
CA SER A 88 -9.44 -14.06 17.96
C SER A 88 -10.82 -13.50 18.30
N GLN A 89 -10.95 -12.83 19.44
CA GLN A 89 -12.19 -12.12 19.82
C GLN A 89 -12.47 -10.93 18.90
N ARG A 90 -11.44 -10.38 18.25
CA ARG A 90 -11.58 -9.15 17.47
C ARG A 90 -12.45 -9.33 16.21
N PRO A 91 -12.19 -10.30 15.32
CA PRO A 91 -13.11 -10.63 14.21
C PRO A 91 -14.53 -10.93 14.68
N LYS A 92 -14.68 -11.71 15.77
CA LYS A 92 -15.98 -12.05 16.36
C LYS A 92 -16.80 -10.79 16.68
N LYS A 93 -16.21 -9.80 17.36
CA LYS A 93 -16.90 -8.54 17.70
C LYS A 93 -17.40 -7.79 16.46
N TYR A 94 -16.65 -7.82 15.36
CA TYR A 94 -17.01 -7.09 14.14
C TYR A 94 -18.10 -7.81 13.32
N CYS A 95 -18.07 -9.14 13.33
CA CYS A 95 -19.14 -9.97 12.77
C CYS A 95 -20.42 -9.85 13.60
N LEU A 96 -20.31 -9.79 14.94
CA LEU A 96 -21.44 -9.58 15.84
C LEU A 96 -22.11 -8.22 15.56
N ALA A 97 -21.32 -7.15 15.44
CA ALA A 97 -21.85 -5.84 15.08
C ALA A 97 -22.56 -5.83 13.72
N ALA A 98 -22.06 -6.59 12.73
CA ALA A 98 -22.72 -6.72 11.43
C ALA A 98 -24.03 -7.53 11.51
N MET A 99 -24.06 -8.60 12.33
CA MET A 99 -25.26 -9.39 12.59
C MET A 99 -26.34 -8.56 13.28
N GLU A 100 -26.00 -7.88 14.38
CA GLU A 100 -26.94 -7.06 15.17
C GLU A 100 -27.52 -5.89 14.36
N SER A 101 -26.73 -5.32 13.44
CA SER A 101 -27.18 -4.23 12.56
C SER A 101 -27.78 -4.71 11.25
N SER A 102 -27.91 -6.03 11.02
CA SER A 102 -28.31 -6.59 9.72
C SER A 102 -27.54 -5.99 8.55
N SER A 103 -26.23 -5.76 8.74
CA SER A 103 -25.36 -5.22 7.70
C SER A 103 -25.05 -6.31 6.67
N PRO A 104 -25.27 -6.07 5.37
CA PRO A 104 -24.84 -7.00 4.33
C PRO A 104 -23.31 -7.10 4.28
N VAL A 105 -22.83 -8.31 4.03
CA VAL A 105 -21.41 -8.66 3.93
C VAL A 105 -21.16 -9.28 2.56
N GLY A 106 -20.32 -8.68 1.73
CA GLY A 106 -19.97 -9.25 0.43
C GLY A 106 -19.07 -10.47 0.59
N VAL A 107 -19.39 -11.58 -0.07
CA VAL A 107 -18.62 -12.82 0.03
C VAL A 107 -17.94 -13.13 -1.30
N ILE A 108 -16.67 -13.53 -1.22
CA ILE A 108 -15.81 -13.88 -2.37
C ILE A 108 -15.34 -15.31 -2.18
N LEU A 109 -15.51 -16.14 -3.21
CA LEU A 109 -15.03 -17.52 -3.29
C LEU A 109 -13.74 -17.57 -4.10
N GLY A 110 -12.70 -18.19 -3.54
CA GLY A 110 -11.46 -18.47 -4.26
C GLY A 110 -11.36 -19.91 -4.75
N ASN A 111 -10.68 -20.13 -5.87
CA ASN A 111 -10.55 -21.44 -6.52
C ASN A 111 -9.71 -22.48 -5.74
N GLN A 112 -9.06 -22.06 -4.66
CA GLN A 112 -8.30 -22.94 -3.77
C GLN A 112 -9.13 -23.39 -2.56
N TYR A 113 -10.41 -23.06 -2.48
CA TYR A 113 -11.27 -23.55 -1.40
C TYR A 113 -11.32 -25.10 -1.44
N PRO A 114 -10.90 -25.80 -0.37
CA PRO A 114 -10.73 -27.26 -0.40
C PRO A 114 -12.02 -28.03 -0.64
N ASN A 115 -13.16 -27.51 -0.17
CA ASN A 115 -14.46 -28.19 -0.24
C ASN A 115 -15.25 -27.75 -1.50
N LEU A 116 -14.57 -27.33 -2.58
CA LEU A 116 -15.22 -27.01 -3.85
C LEU A 116 -15.73 -28.28 -4.54
N SER A 117 -17.03 -28.32 -4.80
CA SER A 117 -17.68 -29.31 -5.67
C SER A 117 -17.66 -28.89 -7.14
N ILE A 118 -17.47 -27.60 -7.43
CA ILE A 118 -17.51 -27.02 -8.78
C ILE A 118 -16.14 -26.59 -9.30
N SER A 119 -16.01 -26.54 -10.62
CA SER A 119 -14.89 -25.90 -11.31
C SER A 119 -15.06 -24.38 -11.34
N LEU A 120 -13.95 -23.65 -11.15
CA LEU A 120 -13.91 -22.19 -11.17
C LEU A 120 -12.92 -21.74 -12.23
N ASP A 121 -13.41 -20.97 -13.21
CA ASP A 121 -12.60 -20.47 -14.33
C ASP A 121 -11.65 -19.34 -13.91
N HIS A 122 -11.93 -18.68 -12.79
CA HIS A 122 -11.19 -17.54 -12.27
C HIS A 122 -10.61 -17.82 -10.88
N ALA A 123 -9.50 -17.16 -10.53
CA ALA A 123 -8.92 -17.28 -9.18
C ALA A 123 -9.91 -16.90 -8.07
N TYR A 124 -10.77 -15.90 -8.32
CA TYR A 124 -11.78 -15.41 -7.39
C TYR A 124 -13.08 -15.05 -8.10
N GLY A 125 -14.22 -15.41 -7.49
CA GLY A 125 -15.57 -15.01 -7.92
C GLY A 125 -16.38 -14.43 -6.75
N VAL A 126 -17.09 -13.33 -6.98
CA VAL A 126 -17.99 -12.73 -5.98
C VAL A 126 -19.29 -13.52 -5.94
N MET A 127 -19.68 -13.97 -4.75
CA MET A 127 -20.87 -14.79 -4.53
C MET A 127 -22.15 -13.96 -4.34
N GLY A 128 -22.03 -12.73 -3.84
CA GLY A 128 -23.20 -11.94 -3.45
C GLY A 128 -23.01 -11.24 -2.12
N TYR A 129 -24.05 -10.53 -1.69
CA TYR A 129 -24.19 -10.13 -0.30
C TYR A 129 -24.80 -11.27 0.52
N PHE A 130 -24.33 -11.40 1.75
CA PHE A 130 -24.81 -12.34 2.74
C PHE A 130 -25.09 -11.60 4.05
N PHE A 131 -25.98 -12.14 4.87
CA PHE A 131 -26.18 -11.70 6.25
C PHE A 131 -25.62 -12.75 7.20
N ILE A 132 -24.92 -12.29 8.22
CA ILE A 132 -24.53 -13.16 9.34
C ILE A 132 -25.79 -13.39 10.18
N THR A 133 -26.14 -14.65 10.45
CA THR A 133 -27.32 -15.02 11.23
C THR A 133 -26.99 -15.60 12.59
N ASP A 134 -25.87 -16.31 12.67
CA ASP A 134 -25.47 -17.01 13.88
C ASP A 134 -23.96 -16.91 14.06
N ILE A 135 -23.54 -16.78 15.32
CA ILE A 135 -22.12 -16.79 15.74
C ILE A 135 -22.01 -17.65 16.99
N TRP A 136 -21.16 -18.68 16.95
CA TRP A 136 -20.97 -19.59 18.08
C TRP A 136 -19.53 -20.06 18.21
N SER A 137 -19.21 -20.74 19.32
CA SER A 137 -17.89 -21.32 19.56
C SER A 137 -17.93 -22.84 19.34
N GLU A 138 -16.94 -23.38 18.63
CA GLU A 138 -16.71 -24.83 18.50
C GLU A 138 -15.29 -25.21 18.94
N ARG A 139 -15.08 -26.47 19.34
CA ARG A 139 -13.72 -27.00 19.52
C ARG A 139 -13.14 -27.43 18.18
N ASP A 140 -11.91 -26.97 17.93
CA ASP A 140 -11.13 -27.30 16.75
C ASP A 140 -10.51 -28.69 16.89
N THR A 141 -11.23 -29.70 16.40
CA THR A 141 -10.83 -31.12 16.47
C THR A 141 -9.70 -31.48 15.49
N SER A 142 -9.22 -30.53 14.67
CA SER A 142 -8.03 -30.72 13.85
C SER A 142 -6.73 -30.68 14.65
N THR A 143 -6.80 -30.26 15.92
CA THR A 143 -5.65 -30.21 16.84
C THR A 143 -5.92 -31.04 18.07
N THR A 144 -4.87 -31.66 18.63
CA THR A 144 -4.96 -32.39 19.91
C THR A 144 -5.28 -31.48 21.09
N ALA A 145 -4.91 -30.19 21.00
CA ALA A 145 -5.18 -29.19 22.03
C ALA A 145 -6.66 -28.75 22.09
N GLY A 146 -7.45 -28.97 21.03
CA GLY A 146 -8.88 -28.69 21.02
C GLY A 146 -9.25 -27.21 21.21
N PHE A 147 -8.48 -26.29 20.63
CA PHE A 147 -8.69 -24.84 20.77
C PHE A 147 -10.11 -24.39 20.40
N SER A 148 -10.59 -23.35 21.06
CA SER A 148 -11.91 -22.77 20.77
C SER A 148 -11.84 -21.88 19.52
N ILE A 149 -12.73 -22.10 18.56
CA ILE A 149 -12.84 -21.32 17.32
C ILE A 149 -14.23 -20.70 17.19
N TRP A 150 -14.29 -19.50 16.59
CA TRP A 150 -15.56 -18.83 16.32
C TRP A 150 -16.06 -19.19 14.94
N LYS A 151 -17.28 -19.71 14.86
CA LYS A 151 -17.98 -20.03 13.62
C LYS A 151 -19.03 -18.97 13.35
N ILE A 152 -19.28 -18.72 12.07
CA ILE A 152 -20.38 -17.89 11.60
C ILE A 152 -21.22 -18.65 10.60
N ARG A 153 -22.53 -18.41 10.63
CA ARG A 153 -23.46 -18.82 9.57
C ARG A 153 -23.86 -17.58 8.78
N LEU A 154 -23.77 -17.70 7.46
CA LEU A 154 -24.08 -16.67 6.48
C LEU A 154 -25.23 -17.17 5.61
N GLU A 155 -26.27 -16.36 5.44
CA GLU A 155 -27.35 -16.59 4.50
C GLU A 155 -27.26 -15.62 3.33
N LYS A 156 -27.42 -16.13 2.10
CA LYS A 156 -27.46 -15.32 0.88
C LYS A 156 -28.58 -14.28 0.99
N ALA A 157 -28.26 -13.03 0.68
CA ALA A 157 -29.19 -11.92 0.85
C ALA A 157 -30.26 -11.85 -0.25
N ASP A 158 -29.91 -12.25 -1.47
CA ASP A 158 -30.81 -12.32 -2.62
C ASP A 158 -30.95 -13.77 -3.08
N GLN A 159 -32.16 -14.32 -2.93
CA GLN A 159 -32.53 -15.68 -3.30
C GLN A 159 -33.45 -15.71 -4.54
N SER A 160 -33.66 -14.56 -5.20
CA SER A 160 -34.51 -14.47 -6.40
C SER A 160 -33.89 -15.14 -7.63
N SER A 161 -32.57 -15.34 -7.61
CA SER A 161 -31.82 -15.99 -8.67
C SER A 161 -30.96 -17.13 -8.13
N PRO A 162 -30.79 -18.22 -8.91
CA PRO A 162 -29.91 -19.31 -8.53
C PRO A 162 -28.47 -18.85 -8.36
N SER A 163 -27.73 -19.49 -7.45
CA SER A 163 -26.33 -19.16 -7.19
C SER A 163 -25.44 -19.68 -8.31
N TRP A 164 -24.58 -18.82 -8.87
CA TRP A 164 -23.71 -19.21 -9.99
C TRP A 164 -22.82 -20.41 -9.64
N TRP A 165 -22.46 -20.58 -8.37
CA TRP A 165 -21.62 -21.68 -7.88
C TRP A 165 -22.35 -22.99 -7.55
N GLN A 166 -23.67 -23.07 -7.82
CA GLN A 166 -24.38 -24.34 -7.67
C GLN A 166 -23.99 -25.30 -8.82
N PRO A 167 -23.91 -26.62 -8.59
CA PRO A 167 -23.76 -27.59 -9.66
C PRO A 167 -24.83 -27.48 -10.74
N ARG A 168 -24.44 -27.44 -12.02
CA ARG A 168 -25.38 -27.38 -13.15
C ARG A 168 -26.33 -28.58 -13.21
N SER A 169 -25.88 -29.75 -12.72
CA SER A 169 -26.67 -30.98 -12.63
C SER A 169 -27.81 -30.91 -11.61
N ASN A 170 -27.75 -29.97 -10.66
CA ASN A 170 -28.68 -29.88 -9.53
C ASN A 170 -29.81 -28.87 -9.79
N LEU A 171 -30.08 -28.55 -11.06
CA LEU A 171 -31.24 -27.73 -11.40
C LEU A 171 -32.51 -28.42 -10.89
N PRO A 172 -33.37 -27.72 -10.15
CA PRO A 172 -34.70 -28.24 -9.85
C PRO A 172 -35.37 -28.54 -11.19
N SER A 173 -35.62 -29.82 -11.49
CA SER A 173 -36.72 -30.19 -12.36
C SER A 173 -37.95 -29.52 -11.78
N ASP A 174 -38.65 -28.70 -12.57
CA ASP A 174 -39.84 -27.93 -12.22
C ASP A 174 -40.81 -28.77 -11.37
N ASN A 175 -40.64 -28.77 -10.05
CA ASN A 175 -41.38 -29.60 -9.10
C ASN A 175 -41.30 -28.96 -7.71
N GLY A 176 -42.34 -28.17 -7.42
CA GLY A 176 -42.89 -28.00 -6.08
C GLY A 176 -41.99 -27.36 -5.02
N ILE A 177 -42.28 -26.10 -4.69
CA ILE A 177 -41.89 -25.48 -3.42
C ILE A 177 -42.43 -26.35 -2.28
N GLN A 178 -41.64 -27.28 -1.76
CA GLN A 178 -41.92 -27.89 -0.47
C GLN A 178 -41.58 -26.87 0.62
N ASN A 179 -42.59 -26.10 1.01
CA ASN A 179 -42.59 -25.25 2.21
C ASN A 179 -42.54 -26.12 3.47
N SER A 180 -41.40 -26.78 3.72
CA SER A 180 -41.08 -27.30 5.05
C SER A 180 -40.47 -26.15 5.86
N SER A 181 -41.19 -25.73 6.91
CA SER A 181 -40.71 -24.71 7.82
C SER A 181 -39.60 -25.28 8.70
N HIS A 182 -38.35 -25.15 8.25
CA HIS A 182 -37.17 -25.54 9.03
C HIS A 182 -36.83 -24.48 10.07
N SER A 183 -36.67 -24.89 11.32
CA SER A 183 -36.26 -24.02 12.42
C SER A 183 -35.44 -24.81 13.41
N ALA A 184 -34.18 -24.43 13.62
CA ALA A 184 -33.33 -25.13 14.57
C ALA A 184 -33.83 -24.89 16.01
N PRO A 185 -34.14 -25.94 16.78
CA PRO A 185 -34.64 -25.78 18.14
C PRO A 185 -33.66 -25.01 19.03
N LEU A 186 -34.17 -24.05 19.80
CA LEU A 186 -33.42 -23.39 20.87
C LEU A 186 -33.43 -24.25 22.13
N ALA A 187 -32.27 -24.37 22.76
CA ALA A 187 -32.16 -24.96 24.10
C ALA A 187 -31.24 -24.11 24.99
N TRP A 188 -31.40 -24.28 26.31
CA TRP A 188 -30.75 -23.48 27.35
C TRP A 188 -29.77 -24.35 28.13
N CYS A 189 -28.55 -23.82 28.33
CA CYS A 189 -27.57 -24.48 29.18
C CYS A 189 -27.99 -24.44 30.64
N THR A 190 -27.99 -25.58 31.32
CA THR A 190 -28.27 -25.65 32.76
C THR A 190 -27.18 -25.01 33.62
N SER A 191 -25.93 -24.92 33.12
CA SER A 191 -24.81 -24.35 33.88
C SER A 191 -24.64 -22.84 33.69
N CYS A 192 -24.77 -22.32 32.46
CA CYS A 192 -24.58 -20.88 32.19
C CYS A 192 -25.88 -20.13 31.89
N HIS A 193 -27.02 -20.82 31.80
CA HIS A 193 -28.36 -20.28 31.52
C HIS A 193 -28.50 -19.50 30.20
N LYS A 194 -27.50 -19.56 29.32
CA LYS A 194 -27.56 -18.97 27.98
C LYS A 194 -28.15 -19.97 27.00
N SER A 195 -28.93 -19.47 26.06
CA SER A 195 -29.51 -20.27 24.98
C SER A 195 -28.61 -20.32 23.75
N SER A 196 -28.68 -21.43 23.03
CA SER A 196 -28.13 -21.57 21.68
C SER A 196 -29.01 -22.50 20.86
N LYS A 197 -28.99 -22.33 19.54
CA LYS A 197 -29.65 -23.25 18.61
C LYS A 197 -29.01 -24.64 18.65
N THR A 198 -29.78 -25.64 18.27
CA THR A 198 -29.31 -27.01 18.03
C THR A 198 -28.61 -27.07 16.68
N VAL A 199 -27.31 -26.80 16.71
CA VAL A 199 -26.45 -26.70 15.51
C VAL A 199 -26.12 -28.07 14.89
N PHE A 200 -26.02 -29.13 15.70
CA PHE A 200 -25.55 -30.44 15.26
C PHE A 200 -26.68 -31.47 15.19
N SER A 201 -26.58 -32.42 14.25
CA SER A 201 -27.58 -33.47 14.05
C SER A 201 -27.64 -34.50 15.19
N CYS A 202 -26.53 -34.69 15.92
CA CYS A 202 -26.45 -35.62 17.05
C CYS A 202 -27.08 -35.07 18.35
N GLY A 203 -27.60 -33.84 18.34
CA GLY A 203 -28.23 -33.20 19.49
C GLY A 203 -27.58 -31.87 19.89
N TRP A 204 -28.03 -31.35 21.03
CA TRP A 204 -27.63 -30.03 21.52
C TRP A 204 -26.46 -30.10 22.52
N ALA A 205 -25.53 -29.15 22.42
CA ALA A 205 -24.48 -28.89 23.40
C ALA A 205 -24.33 -27.38 23.63
N CYS A 206 -23.79 -26.98 24.78
CA CYS A 206 -23.56 -25.56 25.06
C CYS A 206 -22.42 -25.00 24.19
N LEU A 207 -22.70 -23.97 23.40
CA LEU A 207 -21.74 -23.38 22.46
C LEU A 207 -21.05 -22.11 22.99
N HIS A 208 -21.19 -21.83 24.30
CA HIS A 208 -20.58 -20.69 24.97
C HIS A 208 -19.23 -21.07 25.57
N LYS A 209 -18.14 -20.54 25.01
CA LYS A 209 -16.76 -20.93 25.40
C LYS A 209 -16.42 -20.75 26.88
N ASP A 210 -17.07 -19.82 27.57
CA ASP A 210 -16.81 -19.50 28.97
C ASP A 210 -17.65 -20.36 29.93
N CYS A 211 -18.43 -21.31 29.41
CA CYS A 211 -19.24 -22.24 30.18
C CYS A 211 -18.43 -23.47 30.61
N THR A 212 -18.70 -24.01 31.80
CA THR A 212 -18.11 -25.28 32.26
C THR A 212 -18.55 -26.48 31.44
N SER A 213 -19.79 -26.51 30.96
CA SER A 213 -20.33 -27.52 30.03
C SER A 213 -20.11 -27.16 28.55
N TYR A 214 -19.07 -26.37 28.25
CA TYR A 214 -18.79 -25.93 26.88
C TYR A 214 -18.39 -27.11 25.99
N PHE A 215 -19.14 -27.28 24.90
CA PHE A 215 -18.93 -28.30 23.87
C PHE A 215 -18.90 -29.71 24.47
N ASP A 216 -19.69 -29.91 25.52
CA ASP A 216 -19.85 -31.17 26.22
C ASP A 216 -21.01 -31.96 25.57
N PHE A 217 -20.70 -33.16 25.08
CA PHE A 217 -21.63 -34.06 24.41
C PHE A 217 -21.71 -35.39 25.19
N PRO A 218 -22.82 -36.15 25.05
CA PRO A 218 -22.88 -37.50 25.59
C PRO A 218 -21.70 -38.37 25.12
N ALA A 219 -21.22 -39.28 25.95
CA ALA A 219 -20.05 -40.12 25.66
C ALA A 219 -20.19 -41.00 24.39
N THR A 220 -21.41 -41.17 23.88
CA THR A 220 -21.71 -41.88 22.62
C THR A 220 -21.43 -41.07 21.36
N VAL A 221 -21.15 -39.76 21.48
CA VAL A 221 -20.92 -38.84 20.36
C VAL A 221 -19.42 -38.57 20.21
N ASP A 222 -18.83 -38.93 19.07
CA ASP A 222 -17.49 -38.47 18.71
C ASP A 222 -17.55 -37.03 18.14
N ILE A 223 -16.93 -36.09 18.85
CA ILE A 223 -16.87 -34.68 18.45
C ILE A 223 -16.12 -34.44 17.12
N LYS A 224 -15.36 -35.43 16.63
CA LYS A 224 -14.69 -35.38 15.33
C LYS A 224 -15.67 -35.57 14.17
N ASP A 225 -16.76 -36.30 14.40
CA ASP A 225 -17.71 -36.73 13.37
C ASP A 225 -19.02 -35.91 13.38
N LEU A 226 -19.02 -34.75 14.05
CA LEU A 226 -20.18 -33.87 14.10
C LEU A 226 -20.59 -33.36 12.71
N ALA A 227 -21.87 -33.51 12.38
CA ALA A 227 -22.50 -32.93 11.21
C ALA A 227 -23.52 -31.85 11.63
N TYR A 228 -23.72 -30.83 10.78
CA TYR A 228 -24.75 -29.82 11.01
C TYR A 228 -26.15 -30.42 10.84
N SER A 229 -27.10 -29.99 11.68
CA SER A 229 -28.50 -30.40 11.54
C SER A 229 -29.12 -29.80 10.28
N GLU A 230 -30.01 -30.55 9.65
CA GLU A 230 -30.73 -30.08 8.46
C GLU A 230 -31.58 -28.85 8.78
N ASP A 231 -32.26 -28.84 9.94
CA ASP A 231 -33.03 -27.68 10.40
C ASP A 231 -32.17 -26.43 10.53
N PHE A 232 -30.93 -26.53 11.03
CA PHE A 232 -30.03 -25.37 11.14
C PHE A 232 -29.50 -24.90 9.78
N LEU A 233 -29.19 -25.82 8.86
CA LEU A 233 -28.74 -25.45 7.52
C LEU A 233 -29.89 -24.83 6.70
N LYS A 234 -31.11 -25.37 6.82
CA LYS A 234 -32.28 -24.93 6.05
C LYS A 234 -33.10 -23.82 6.70
N GLU A 235 -32.85 -23.47 7.97
CA GLU A 235 -33.49 -22.32 8.62
C GLU A 235 -33.31 -21.05 7.78
N ARG A 236 -34.35 -20.22 7.71
CA ARG A 236 -34.32 -18.93 7.02
C ARG A 236 -34.75 -17.83 7.96
N THR A 237 -33.90 -16.82 8.09
CA THR A 237 -34.20 -15.67 8.94
C THR A 237 -35.17 -14.74 8.21
N ALA A 238 -36.37 -14.55 8.77
CA ALA A 238 -37.31 -13.56 8.25
C ALA A 238 -36.69 -12.17 8.33
N ARG A 239 -36.53 -11.52 7.16
CA ARG A 239 -35.99 -10.16 7.05
C ARG A 239 -37.07 -9.27 6.43
N GLY A 240 -37.21 -8.06 6.95
CA GLY A 240 -38.01 -7.03 6.28
C GLY A 240 -37.37 -6.65 4.93
N ASN A 241 -37.97 -5.68 4.25
CA ASN A 241 -37.44 -5.15 2.99
C ASN A 241 -36.14 -4.36 3.22
N ILE A 242 -34.99 -5.05 3.21
CA ILE A 242 -33.67 -4.43 3.31
C ILE A 242 -33.19 -4.08 1.90
N LYS A 243 -32.99 -2.78 1.62
CA LYS A 243 -32.38 -2.33 0.38
C LYS A 243 -30.89 -2.67 0.39
N LEU A 244 -30.48 -3.61 -0.45
CA LEU A 244 -29.07 -3.96 -0.62
C LEU A 244 -28.30 -2.86 -1.37
N PRO A 245 -27.05 -2.57 -0.99
CA PRO A 245 -26.15 -1.76 -1.82
C PRO A 245 -25.91 -2.44 -3.17
N GLU A 246 -25.47 -1.68 -4.17
CA GLU A 246 -24.95 -2.28 -5.41
C GLU A 246 -23.72 -3.14 -5.10
N ILE A 247 -23.70 -4.36 -5.64
CA ILE A 247 -22.56 -5.26 -5.47
C ILE A 247 -21.45 -4.96 -6.47
N LYS A 248 -21.84 -4.65 -7.72
CA LYS A 248 -20.98 -4.19 -8.81
C LYS A 248 -20.85 -2.68 -8.72
N PRO A 249 -19.68 -2.14 -8.34
CA PRO A 249 -19.48 -0.70 -8.32
C PRO A 249 -19.46 -0.15 -9.74
N SER A 250 -20.07 1.02 -9.92
CA SER A 250 -19.91 1.81 -11.14
C SER A 250 -18.44 2.27 -11.31
N PRO A 251 -17.93 2.33 -12.55
CA PRO A 251 -16.62 2.93 -12.81
C PRO A 251 -16.55 4.36 -12.23
N PRO A 252 -15.37 4.80 -11.74
CA PRO A 252 -15.18 6.15 -11.24
C PRO A 252 -15.38 7.17 -12.38
N ILE A 253 -16.14 8.22 -12.09
CA ILE A 253 -16.44 9.32 -13.00
C ILE A 253 -15.75 10.58 -12.47
N MET A 254 -15.00 11.26 -13.33
CA MET A 254 -14.39 12.54 -12.99
C MET A 254 -15.48 13.61 -12.85
N THR A 255 -15.73 14.07 -11.62
CA THR A 255 -16.69 15.15 -11.35
C THR A 255 -16.14 16.50 -11.83
N LYS A 256 -16.98 17.54 -11.81
CA LYS A 256 -16.60 18.90 -12.26
C LYS A 256 -15.39 19.46 -11.50
N ASP A 257 -15.26 19.14 -10.22
CA ASP A 257 -14.22 19.67 -9.33
C ASP A 257 -12.95 18.79 -9.24
N MET A 258 -12.96 17.64 -9.93
CA MET A 258 -11.83 16.72 -9.97
C MET A 258 -10.91 16.99 -11.15
N LEU A 259 -9.62 16.77 -10.91
CA LEU A 259 -8.55 16.91 -11.90
C LEU A 259 -7.96 15.57 -12.34
N GLY A 260 -8.45 14.45 -11.84
CA GLY A 260 -8.10 13.11 -12.32
C GLY A 260 -6.96 12.44 -11.54
N THR A 261 -6.50 13.04 -10.45
CA THR A 261 -5.47 12.45 -9.55
C THR A 261 -5.93 12.38 -8.09
N GLU A 262 -7.20 12.66 -7.83
CA GLU A 262 -7.84 12.44 -6.53
C GLU A 262 -7.81 10.95 -6.14
N LYS A 263 -7.95 10.66 -4.84
CA LYS A 263 -7.89 9.30 -4.30
C LYS A 263 -8.94 8.37 -4.92
N GLU A 264 -10.09 8.90 -5.33
CA GLU A 264 -11.17 8.19 -6.04
C GLU A 264 -10.75 7.77 -7.45
N MET A 265 -9.79 8.45 -8.07
CA MET A 265 -9.31 8.15 -9.44
C MET A 265 -8.18 7.09 -9.46
N ARG A 266 -7.67 6.70 -8.29
CA ARG A 266 -6.63 5.65 -8.13
C ARG A 266 -7.20 4.27 -7.81
N VAL A 267 -8.52 4.15 -7.63
CA VAL A 267 -9.19 2.87 -7.35
C VAL A 267 -9.16 1.94 -8.57
N GLY A 268 -9.39 0.65 -8.35
CA GLY A 268 -9.63 -0.30 -9.43
C GLY A 268 -11.05 -0.19 -9.96
N ILE A 269 -11.35 -0.88 -11.05
CA ILE A 269 -12.69 -0.95 -11.63
C ILE A 269 -13.16 -2.39 -11.73
N VAL A 270 -14.48 -2.58 -11.72
CA VAL A 270 -15.08 -3.79 -12.27
C VAL A 270 -15.41 -3.49 -13.72
N CYS A 271 -14.88 -4.27 -14.67
CA CYS A 271 -15.15 -4.07 -16.08
C CYS A 271 -16.68 -4.16 -16.33
N PRO A 272 -17.29 -3.15 -16.96
CA PRO A 272 -18.72 -3.17 -17.24
C PRO A 272 -19.09 -4.27 -18.25
N GLU A 273 -18.19 -4.60 -19.19
CA GLU A 273 -18.42 -5.62 -20.23
C GLU A 273 -18.25 -7.05 -19.72
N CYS A 274 -17.12 -7.37 -19.06
CA CYS A 274 -16.79 -8.75 -18.70
C CYS A 274 -16.86 -9.07 -17.20
N GLY A 275 -17.07 -8.08 -16.33
CA GLY A 275 -17.13 -8.29 -14.87
C GLY A 275 -15.76 -8.46 -14.17
N GLY A 276 -14.66 -8.45 -14.93
CA GLY A 276 -13.31 -8.61 -14.38
C GLY A 276 -12.84 -7.40 -13.58
N CYS A 277 -12.40 -7.60 -12.34
CA CYS A 277 -11.75 -6.57 -11.54
C CYS A 277 -10.38 -6.24 -12.11
N SER A 278 -10.10 -4.96 -12.31
CA SER A 278 -8.86 -4.45 -12.89
C SER A 278 -8.27 -3.33 -12.05
N LYS A 279 -6.95 -3.34 -11.83
CA LYS A 279 -6.26 -2.29 -11.08
C LYS A 279 -6.15 -1.02 -11.94
N ARG A 280 -6.03 0.15 -11.31
CA ARG A 280 -5.50 1.34 -12.01
C ARG A 280 -4.03 1.10 -12.27
N LYS A 281 -3.65 0.56 -13.43
CA LYS A 281 -2.24 0.33 -13.80
C LYS A 281 -1.62 1.52 -14.53
N PHE A 282 -2.35 2.15 -15.45
CA PHE A 282 -1.86 3.23 -16.29
C PHE A 282 -2.26 4.60 -15.74
N TRP A 283 -1.42 5.61 -15.95
CA TRP A 283 -1.61 6.96 -15.40
C TRP A 283 -2.88 7.65 -15.91
N ASP A 284 -3.29 7.36 -17.14
CA ASP A 284 -4.31 8.06 -17.91
C ASP A 284 -5.58 7.22 -18.19
N ARG A 285 -5.59 5.93 -17.85
CA ARG A 285 -6.71 5.04 -18.14
C ARG A 285 -6.73 3.79 -17.27
N TRP A 286 -7.86 3.10 -17.28
CA TRP A 286 -7.94 1.69 -16.91
C TRP A 286 -8.01 0.85 -18.18
N VAL A 287 -7.28 -0.27 -18.17
CA VAL A 287 -7.38 -1.31 -19.18
C VAL A 287 -7.86 -2.56 -18.46
N CYS A 288 -8.85 -3.26 -19.02
CA CYS A 288 -9.31 -4.52 -18.47
C CYS A 288 -8.14 -5.51 -18.36
N GLU A 289 -7.97 -6.14 -17.19
CA GLU A 289 -6.92 -7.14 -16.99
C GLU A 289 -7.29 -8.52 -17.57
N ASN A 290 -8.53 -8.70 -18.03
CA ASN A 290 -8.94 -9.90 -18.76
C ASN A 290 -8.36 -9.88 -20.18
N PRO A 291 -7.47 -10.82 -20.56
CA PRO A 291 -6.90 -10.86 -21.91
C PRO A 291 -7.93 -11.05 -23.04
N ALA A 292 -9.12 -11.57 -22.73
CA ALA A 292 -10.22 -11.75 -23.67
C ALA A 292 -11.14 -10.52 -23.80
N CYS A 293 -10.86 -9.42 -23.09
CA CYS A 293 -11.67 -8.20 -23.10
C CYS A 293 -10.81 -6.98 -23.42
N ASN A 294 -11.24 -6.19 -24.40
CA ASN A 294 -10.53 -4.99 -24.86
C ASN A 294 -11.06 -3.70 -24.24
N PHE A 295 -11.86 -3.79 -23.18
CA PHE A 295 -12.46 -2.61 -22.55
C PHE A 295 -11.39 -1.67 -21.97
N ILE A 296 -11.51 -0.38 -22.32
CA ILE A 296 -10.66 0.70 -21.81
C ILE A 296 -11.56 1.80 -21.26
N TRP A 297 -11.32 2.22 -20.01
CA TRP A 297 -11.97 3.38 -19.40
C TRP A 297 -10.99 4.53 -19.32
N GLN A 298 -11.24 5.57 -20.11
CA GLN A 298 -10.37 6.76 -20.17
C GLN A 298 -10.51 7.57 -18.88
N ALA A 299 -9.38 8.05 -18.37
CA ALA A 299 -9.33 8.94 -17.22
C ALA A 299 -8.04 9.74 -17.21
N THR A 300 -7.85 10.43 -18.33
CA THR A 300 -6.77 11.36 -18.56
C THR A 300 -6.85 12.48 -17.53
N PRO A 301 -5.82 12.68 -16.69
CA PRO A 301 -5.81 13.78 -15.76
C PRO A 301 -5.90 15.13 -16.47
N LYS A 302 -6.76 16.03 -15.98
CA LYS A 302 -6.84 17.41 -16.46
C LYS A 302 -5.60 18.20 -16.01
N PRO A 303 -5.26 19.32 -16.66
CA PRO A 303 -4.25 20.24 -16.17
C PRO A 303 -4.50 20.65 -14.71
N PHE A 304 -3.45 20.67 -13.93
CA PHE A 304 -3.40 20.99 -12.51
C PHE A 304 -2.66 22.32 -12.33
N PRO A 305 -3.40 23.41 -12.11
CA PRO A 305 -2.82 24.75 -12.12
C PRO A 305 -1.79 24.98 -11.01
N LEU A 306 -0.79 25.84 -11.26
CA LEU A 306 0.18 26.29 -10.25
C LEU A 306 -0.50 26.89 -9.02
N SER A 307 -1.66 27.55 -9.18
CA SER A 307 -2.44 28.08 -8.07
C SER A 307 -2.90 27.01 -7.08
N HIS A 308 -3.16 25.77 -7.55
CA HIS A 308 -3.49 24.65 -6.69
C HIS A 308 -2.26 24.19 -5.89
N ILE A 309 -1.09 24.11 -6.54
CA ILE A 309 0.18 23.79 -5.86
C ILE A 309 0.46 24.82 -4.76
N HIS A 310 0.38 26.11 -5.07
CA HIS A 310 0.59 27.18 -4.10
C HIS A 310 -0.40 27.11 -2.93
N LYS A 311 -1.66 26.73 -3.19
CA LYS A 311 -2.67 26.52 -2.14
C LYS A 311 -2.30 25.34 -1.24
N GLU A 312 -1.91 24.22 -1.83
CA GLU A 312 -1.46 23.03 -1.09
C GLU A 312 -0.22 23.32 -0.25
N GLU A 313 0.76 24.05 -0.79
CA GLU A 313 1.95 24.49 -0.06
C GLU A 313 1.59 25.38 1.12
N LYS A 314 0.69 26.35 0.93
CA LYS A 314 0.22 27.22 2.01
C LYS A 314 -0.47 26.40 3.11
N THR A 315 -1.33 25.46 2.73
CA THR A 315 -2.02 24.56 3.67
C THR A 315 -1.05 23.64 4.40
N ALA A 316 -0.11 23.03 3.69
CA ALA A 316 0.92 22.18 4.27
C ALA A 316 1.79 22.98 5.25
N CYS A 317 2.26 24.16 4.82
CA CYS A 317 3.01 25.06 5.68
C CYS A 317 2.20 25.51 6.90
N ALA A 318 0.87 25.62 6.88
CA ALA A 318 0.10 25.94 8.09
C ALA A 318 0.14 24.81 9.15
N SER A 319 0.43 23.57 8.75
CA SER A 319 0.50 22.42 9.65
C SER A 319 1.82 22.37 10.41
N SER A 320 1.76 22.38 11.74
CA SER A 320 2.95 22.21 12.60
C SER A 320 3.70 20.92 12.30
N LYS A 321 2.99 19.81 12.03
CA LYS A 321 3.58 18.50 11.65
C LYS A 321 4.38 18.55 10.34
N PHE A 322 4.05 19.48 9.45
CA PHE A 322 4.78 19.69 8.21
C PHE A 322 6.05 20.53 8.45
N ARG A 323 6.00 21.51 9.35
CA ARG A 323 7.17 22.34 9.70
C ARG A 323 8.17 21.64 10.60
N THR A 324 7.73 20.68 11.42
CA THR A 324 8.64 19.99 12.36
C THR A 324 9.66 19.17 11.57
N SER A 325 10.89 19.67 11.53
CA SER A 325 12.04 18.86 11.21
C SER A 325 12.39 17.98 12.39
N THR A 326 12.79 16.74 12.12
CA THR A 326 13.38 15.85 13.11
C THR A 326 14.82 15.70 12.72
N VAL A 327 15.74 15.97 13.62
CA VAL A 327 17.17 15.79 13.40
C VAL A 327 17.71 15.13 14.66
N LEU A 328 18.31 13.95 14.50
CA LEU A 328 18.95 13.21 15.58
C LEU A 328 20.16 14.01 16.09
N ALA A 329 20.46 13.87 17.39
CA ALA A 329 21.73 14.33 17.92
C ALA A 329 22.89 13.66 17.14
N GLY A 330 23.83 14.46 16.66
CA GLY A 330 24.98 14.00 15.86
C GLY A 330 24.86 14.22 14.35
N ILE A 331 23.69 14.62 13.82
CA ILE A 331 23.60 15.16 12.46
C ILE A 331 24.00 16.63 12.51
N GLU A 332 25.00 16.99 11.71
CA GLU A 332 25.45 18.38 11.59
C GLU A 332 24.77 19.05 10.40
N LEU A 333 24.46 20.34 10.51
CA LEU A 333 23.81 21.12 9.45
C LEU A 333 24.69 22.30 9.05
N ALA A 334 24.99 22.40 7.76
CA ALA A 334 25.53 23.60 7.14
C ALA A 334 24.46 24.23 6.24
N THR A 335 24.40 25.56 6.17
CA THR A 335 23.46 26.27 5.30
C THR A 335 24.18 27.28 4.42
N TYR A 336 23.77 27.37 3.17
CA TYR A 336 24.36 28.30 2.19
C TYR A 336 23.36 28.68 1.11
N THR A 337 23.72 29.66 0.27
CA THR A 337 22.90 30.08 -0.87
C THR A 337 23.69 29.91 -2.17
N VAL A 338 23.03 29.45 -3.23
CA VAL A 338 23.62 29.33 -4.58
C VAL A 338 22.55 29.52 -5.64
N ASN A 339 22.78 30.41 -6.61
CA ASN A 339 21.85 30.68 -7.72
C ASN A 339 20.38 30.87 -7.27
N GLY A 340 20.15 31.60 -6.18
CA GLY A 340 18.81 31.85 -5.64
C GLY A 340 18.21 30.70 -4.80
N TYR A 341 18.88 29.56 -4.69
CA TYR A 341 18.49 28.46 -3.81
C TYR A 341 19.10 28.63 -2.42
N SER A 342 18.28 28.50 -1.38
CA SER A 342 18.77 28.28 -0.02
C SER A 342 18.98 26.78 0.17
N VAL A 343 20.13 26.36 0.69
CA VAL A 343 20.50 24.95 0.80
C VAL A 343 20.70 24.55 2.25
N ASP A 344 19.95 23.55 2.69
CA ASP A 344 20.20 22.84 3.95
C ASP A 344 21.05 21.59 3.67
N HIS A 345 22.26 21.53 4.22
CA HIS A 345 23.21 20.43 3.96
C HIS A 345 23.49 19.66 5.24
N TYR A 346 22.81 18.53 5.38
CA TYR A 346 22.88 17.64 6.52
C TYR A 346 24.03 16.63 6.35
N LEU A 347 24.94 16.56 7.31
CA LEU A 347 26.01 15.55 7.38
C LEU A 347 25.54 14.40 8.27
N LEU A 348 25.49 13.19 7.71
CA LEU A 348 24.96 12.01 8.40
C LEU A 348 26.12 11.23 9.05
N PRO A 349 26.03 10.93 10.36
CA PRO A 349 27.08 10.21 11.08
C PRO A 349 27.11 8.71 10.74
N ASP A 350 28.12 7.99 11.21
CA ASP A 350 28.09 6.52 11.23
C ASP A 350 27.32 6.03 12.47
N PRO A 351 26.19 5.30 12.31
CA PRO A 351 25.43 4.82 13.45
C PRO A 351 26.13 3.68 14.21
N CYS A 352 27.23 3.13 13.67
CA CYS A 352 27.99 2.03 14.26
C CYS A 352 29.38 2.45 14.78
N ASP A 353 29.76 3.72 14.64
CA ASP A 353 31.06 4.23 15.10
C ASP A 353 30.86 5.15 16.30
N ASP A 354 31.55 4.86 17.40
CA ASP A 354 31.56 5.72 18.59
C ASP A 354 32.40 6.99 18.36
N SER A 355 33.27 6.98 17.34
CA SER A 355 34.00 8.17 16.90
C SER A 355 33.14 9.00 15.94
N PRO A 356 33.19 10.34 16.01
CA PRO A 356 32.41 11.21 15.13
C PRO A 356 32.93 11.10 13.69
N SER A 357 32.33 10.21 12.90
CA SER A 357 32.63 10.03 11.48
C SER A 357 31.41 10.30 10.60
N ILE A 358 31.62 11.02 9.49
CA ILE A 358 30.58 11.38 8.53
C ILE A 358 30.54 10.35 7.39
N LEU A 359 29.41 9.66 7.24
CA LEU A 359 29.19 8.65 6.19
C LEU A 359 28.81 9.21 4.84
N GLY A 360 28.32 10.44 4.82
CA GLY A 360 27.70 11.04 3.66
C GLY A 360 26.90 12.27 4.03
N SER A 361 26.15 12.77 3.06
CA SER A 361 25.33 13.96 3.28
C SER A 361 24.01 13.92 2.52
N VAL A 362 23.06 14.71 3.01
CA VAL A 362 21.79 15.02 2.34
C VAL A 362 21.71 16.54 2.19
N ALA A 363 21.72 17.05 0.97
CA ALA A 363 21.56 18.47 0.68
C ALA A 363 20.17 18.74 0.09
N VAL A 364 19.47 19.74 0.62
CA VAL A 364 18.13 20.13 0.17
C VAL A 364 18.19 21.55 -0.36
N PHE A 365 18.08 21.68 -1.68
CA PHE A 365 18.05 22.96 -2.38
C PHE A 365 16.60 23.45 -2.40
N HIS A 366 16.33 24.49 -1.63
CA HIS A 366 15.04 25.16 -1.57
C HIS A 366 14.94 26.26 -2.62
N SER A 367 14.02 26.07 -3.55
CA SER A 367 13.68 27.03 -4.59
C SER A 367 12.85 28.19 -4.06
N THR A 368 12.86 29.29 -4.79
CA THR A 368 11.92 30.40 -4.60
C THR A 368 10.93 30.47 -5.77
N LYS A 369 9.85 31.22 -5.60
CA LYS A 369 8.89 31.46 -6.70
C LYS A 369 9.53 32.14 -7.90
N ALA A 370 10.49 33.04 -7.66
CA ALA A 370 11.22 33.70 -8.74
C ALA A 370 12.06 32.69 -9.53
N GLU A 371 12.78 31.81 -8.84
CA GLU A 371 13.56 30.74 -9.47
C GLU A 371 12.69 29.75 -10.26
N ASN A 372 11.51 29.42 -9.73
CA ASN A 372 10.58 28.50 -10.39
C ASN A 372 9.97 29.08 -11.67
N ALA A 373 9.67 30.39 -11.67
CA ALA A 373 9.07 31.12 -12.77
C ALA A 373 10.06 31.57 -13.87
N MET A 374 11.37 31.35 -13.68
CA MET A 374 12.34 31.62 -14.75
C MET A 374 12.04 30.77 -15.99
N LYS A 375 12.41 31.29 -17.16
CA LYS A 375 12.25 30.58 -18.44
C LYS A 375 13.01 29.25 -18.42
N GLY A 376 12.32 28.16 -18.73
CA GLY A 376 12.81 26.79 -18.60
C GLY A 376 12.98 26.35 -17.15
N GLY A 377 12.30 27.01 -16.21
CA GLY A 377 12.29 26.75 -14.79
C GLY A 377 11.35 25.62 -14.38
N ALA A 378 11.11 25.50 -13.07
CA ALA A 378 10.25 24.44 -12.53
C ALA A 378 8.78 24.58 -12.95
N ASP A 379 8.30 25.82 -13.13
CA ASP A 379 6.93 26.09 -13.59
C ASP A 379 6.74 25.56 -15.03
N ASP A 380 7.66 25.90 -15.94
CA ASP A 380 7.66 25.41 -17.33
C ASP A 380 7.82 23.87 -17.41
N MET A 381 8.70 23.28 -16.60
CA MET A 381 8.85 21.82 -16.52
C MET A 381 7.55 21.16 -16.05
N TRP A 382 6.86 21.76 -15.08
CA TRP A 382 5.59 21.25 -14.58
C TRP A 382 4.49 21.33 -15.62
N GLU A 383 4.39 22.42 -16.36
CA GLU A 383 3.45 22.53 -17.47
C GLU A 383 3.73 21.46 -18.52
N ALA A 384 4.98 21.31 -18.97
CA ALA A 384 5.39 20.30 -19.96
C ALA A 384 5.04 18.87 -19.51
N LEU A 385 5.44 18.49 -18.28
CA LEU A 385 5.20 17.13 -17.76
C LEU A 385 3.72 16.76 -17.71
N GLN A 386 2.82 17.71 -17.47
CA GLN A 386 1.40 17.41 -17.45
C GLN A 386 0.86 16.97 -18.80
N TYR A 387 1.39 17.51 -19.90
CA TYR A 387 1.04 17.09 -21.26
C TYR A 387 1.78 15.80 -21.64
N GLU A 388 3.09 15.74 -21.39
CA GLU A 388 3.92 14.60 -21.79
C GLU A 388 3.47 13.30 -21.10
N THR A 389 3.05 13.38 -19.82
CA THR A 389 2.57 12.22 -19.04
C THR A 389 1.29 11.57 -19.54
N ILE A 390 0.53 12.25 -20.40
CA ILE A 390 -0.69 11.74 -21.00
C ILE A 390 -0.56 11.43 -22.50
N SER A 391 0.60 11.70 -23.13
CA SER A 391 0.89 11.32 -24.52
C SER A 391 1.81 10.10 -24.59
N ASP A 392 3.08 10.26 -24.21
CA ASP A 392 4.16 9.35 -24.62
C ASP A 392 4.99 8.81 -23.45
N PHE A 393 4.80 9.37 -22.25
CA PHE A 393 5.57 8.98 -21.07
C PHE A 393 5.30 7.55 -20.61
N CYS A 394 4.12 7.01 -20.93
CA CYS A 394 3.67 5.68 -20.55
C CYS A 394 3.79 5.39 -19.03
N LEU A 395 3.53 6.38 -18.18
CA LEU A 395 3.56 6.19 -16.72
C LEU A 395 2.62 5.06 -16.30
N GLN A 396 3.18 4.06 -15.62
CA GLN A 396 2.43 2.91 -15.14
C GLN A 396 2.90 2.43 -13.77
N ARG A 397 2.04 1.75 -13.03
CA ARG A 397 2.38 1.05 -11.80
C ARG A 397 2.95 -0.32 -12.13
N ASN A 398 4.02 -0.68 -11.43
CA ASN A 398 4.74 -1.93 -11.68
C ASN A 398 4.67 -2.87 -10.47
N PRO A 399 4.77 -4.19 -10.67
CA PRO A 399 4.78 -5.16 -9.58
C PRO A 399 5.95 -4.96 -8.62
N VAL A 400 5.65 -4.73 -7.33
CA VAL A 400 6.63 -4.70 -6.23
C VAL A 400 6.71 -6.04 -5.49
N LYS A 401 5.68 -6.88 -5.60
CA LYS A 401 5.67 -8.23 -5.02
C LYS A 401 4.99 -9.20 -5.97
N HIS A 402 5.51 -10.43 -6.03
CA HIS A 402 4.87 -11.59 -6.66
C HIS A 402 4.37 -11.32 -8.10
N ALA A 403 5.20 -10.70 -8.93
CA ALA A 403 4.86 -10.37 -10.31
C ALA A 403 4.26 -11.57 -11.06
N GLY A 404 3.12 -11.37 -11.74
CA GLY A 404 2.41 -12.40 -12.50
C GLY A 404 1.66 -13.45 -11.66
N LEU A 405 1.70 -13.40 -10.32
CA LEU A 405 0.99 -14.34 -9.46
C LEU A 405 -0.36 -13.76 -8.99
N PRO A 406 -1.33 -14.60 -8.53
CA PRO A 406 -2.60 -14.12 -7.96
C PRO A 406 -2.46 -13.20 -6.73
N THR A 407 -1.26 -13.16 -6.15
CA THR A 407 -0.89 -12.30 -5.01
C THR A 407 0.01 -11.14 -5.41
N GLU A 408 0.12 -10.83 -6.70
CA GLU A 408 0.84 -9.67 -7.22
C GLU A 408 0.36 -8.40 -6.53
N VAL A 409 1.32 -7.55 -6.15
CA VAL A 409 1.07 -6.22 -5.61
C VAL A 409 1.84 -5.22 -6.44
N LEU A 410 1.13 -4.26 -7.04
CA LEU A 410 1.70 -3.11 -7.73
C LEU A 410 2.15 -2.03 -6.74
N THR A 411 3.12 -1.21 -7.15
CA THR A 411 3.49 0.06 -6.50
C THR A 411 2.28 0.96 -6.29
N ARG A 412 2.39 2.00 -5.46
CA ARG A 412 1.36 3.05 -5.39
C ARG A 412 1.55 4.12 -6.46
N HIS A 413 2.79 4.61 -6.57
CA HIS A 413 3.19 5.56 -7.61
C HIS A 413 3.26 4.89 -8.99
N PHE A 414 3.12 5.71 -10.02
CA PHE A 414 3.36 5.38 -11.41
C PHE A 414 4.80 5.73 -11.76
N LEU A 415 5.41 5.00 -12.69
CA LEU A 415 6.81 5.19 -13.02
C LEU A 415 7.12 4.99 -14.50
N GLN A 416 8.19 5.65 -14.95
CA GLN A 416 8.88 5.42 -16.21
C GLN A 416 10.37 5.66 -15.98
N ASN A 417 11.21 4.70 -16.39
CA ASN A 417 12.66 4.82 -16.29
C ASN A 417 13.24 5.32 -17.61
N TRP A 418 14.22 6.22 -17.54
CA TRP A 418 14.95 6.77 -18.67
C TRP A 418 16.44 6.52 -18.51
N GLY A 419 17.14 6.28 -19.62
CA GLY A 419 18.57 6.04 -19.61
C GLY A 419 18.95 4.59 -19.34
N ALA A 420 20.08 4.41 -18.66
CA ALA A 420 20.60 3.11 -18.28
C ALA A 420 19.56 2.28 -17.53
N PRO A 421 19.38 0.98 -17.88
CA PRO A 421 18.46 0.11 -17.17
C PRO A 421 18.83 0.01 -15.69
N TYR A 422 17.89 0.36 -14.83
CA TYR A 422 18.03 0.26 -13.39
C TYR A 422 17.14 -0.85 -12.84
N LYS A 423 17.75 -1.81 -12.14
CA LYS A 423 17.05 -2.92 -11.50
C LYS A 423 16.96 -2.66 -10.00
N PHE A 424 16.03 -1.80 -9.59
CA PHE A 424 15.64 -1.68 -8.18
C PHE A 424 14.58 -2.72 -7.81
N ALA A 425 14.10 -2.67 -6.57
CA ALA A 425 13.07 -3.58 -6.03
C ALA A 425 11.81 -3.75 -6.90
N VAL A 426 11.57 -2.84 -7.86
CA VAL A 426 10.47 -2.91 -8.84
C VAL A 426 11.06 -2.87 -10.25
N PRO A 427 10.99 -3.96 -11.03
CA PRO A 427 11.46 -3.96 -12.41
C PRO A 427 10.69 -2.92 -13.25
N ALA A 428 11.42 -2.07 -13.96
CA ALA A 428 10.87 -1.10 -14.90
C ALA A 428 11.61 -1.19 -16.24
N SER A 429 10.86 -1.23 -17.35
CA SER A 429 11.46 -1.10 -18.68
C SER A 429 12.01 0.31 -18.84
N SER A 430 13.31 0.42 -19.14
CA SER A 430 13.95 1.71 -19.40
C SER A 430 13.83 2.12 -20.86
N LYS A 431 13.38 3.36 -21.10
CA LYS A 431 13.46 4.03 -22.40
C LYS A 431 14.81 4.75 -22.53
N PRO A 432 15.40 4.85 -23.73
CA PRO A 432 16.64 5.60 -23.91
C PRO A 432 16.43 7.11 -23.71
N PHE A 433 17.46 7.83 -23.29
CA PHE A 433 17.37 9.30 -23.15
C PHE A 433 17.12 10.01 -24.47
N LYS A 434 17.52 9.43 -25.61
CA LYS A 434 17.18 9.96 -26.95
C LYS A 434 15.67 10.08 -27.21
N GLU A 435 14.86 9.29 -26.49
CA GLU A 435 13.39 9.32 -26.56
C GLU A 435 12.77 10.11 -25.39
N ALA A 436 13.58 10.61 -24.46
CA ALA A 436 13.08 11.37 -23.33
C ALA A 436 12.62 12.77 -23.77
N PRO A 437 11.47 13.26 -23.25
CA PRO A 437 11.08 14.64 -23.47
C PRO A 437 12.15 15.61 -22.95
N GLN A 438 12.23 16.79 -23.55
CA GLN A 438 13.24 17.78 -23.17
C GLN A 438 13.09 18.24 -21.71
N SER A 439 11.87 18.24 -21.15
CA SER A 439 11.63 18.52 -19.73
C SER A 439 12.32 17.52 -18.79
N ILE A 440 12.43 16.25 -19.21
CA ILE A 440 13.10 15.18 -18.47
C ILE A 440 14.61 15.38 -18.49
N LEU A 441 15.16 15.71 -19.66
CA LEU A 441 16.58 16.04 -19.82
C LEU A 441 16.94 17.31 -19.04
N ALA A 442 16.04 18.29 -18.99
CA ALA A 442 16.19 19.48 -18.17
C ALA A 442 16.28 19.14 -16.67
N GLY A 443 15.39 18.25 -16.20
CA GLY A 443 15.44 17.73 -14.84
C GLY A 443 16.75 17.01 -14.52
N LEU A 444 17.26 16.21 -15.46
CA LEU A 444 18.55 15.54 -15.35
C LEU A 444 19.71 16.54 -15.24
N ASN A 445 19.77 17.54 -16.13
CA ASN A 445 20.84 18.55 -16.11
C ASN A 445 20.81 19.38 -14.84
N LYS A 446 19.62 19.79 -14.38
CA LYS A 446 19.44 20.48 -13.11
C LYS A 446 19.93 19.63 -11.93
N ALA A 447 19.62 18.33 -11.94
CA ALA A 447 20.09 17.38 -10.94
C ALA A 447 21.63 17.20 -10.98
N LYS A 448 22.24 17.13 -12.17
CA LYS A 448 23.71 17.05 -12.33
C LYS A 448 24.40 18.28 -11.75
N TRP A 449 23.90 19.48 -12.06
CA TRP A 449 24.41 20.73 -11.50
C TRP A 449 24.33 20.72 -9.97
N ALA A 450 23.14 20.47 -9.40
CA ALA A 450 22.95 20.45 -7.95
C ALA A 450 23.81 19.35 -7.28
N GLY A 451 23.94 18.20 -7.93
CA GLY A 451 24.80 17.10 -7.48
C GLY A 451 26.27 17.50 -7.42
N LYS A 452 26.78 18.17 -8.46
CA LYS A 452 28.15 18.71 -8.50
C LYS A 452 28.39 19.69 -7.35
N ILE A 453 27.50 20.66 -7.16
CA ILE A 453 27.60 21.66 -6.09
C ILE A 453 27.56 20.99 -4.71
N ALA A 454 26.62 20.08 -4.46
CA ALA A 454 26.50 19.40 -3.17
C ALA A 454 27.74 18.55 -2.83
N VAL A 455 28.30 17.83 -3.81
CA VAL A 455 29.54 17.05 -3.57
C VAL A 455 30.72 17.97 -3.29
N GLN A 456 30.89 19.03 -4.08
CA GLN A 456 31.95 20.02 -3.88
C GLN A 456 31.85 20.70 -2.50
N GLN A 457 30.64 21.11 -2.11
CA GLN A 457 30.41 21.74 -0.81
C GLN A 457 30.63 20.76 0.34
N MET A 458 30.27 19.49 0.19
CA MET A 458 30.59 18.48 1.20
C MET A 458 32.10 18.39 1.42
N GLN A 459 32.91 18.36 0.36
CA GLN A 459 34.37 18.36 0.48
C GLN A 459 34.90 19.65 1.12
N ALA A 460 34.33 20.81 0.78
CA ALA A 460 34.71 22.08 1.38
C ALA A 460 34.42 22.10 2.89
N ILE A 461 33.27 21.55 3.32
CA ILE A 461 32.91 21.46 4.73
C ILE A 461 33.83 20.49 5.48
N THR A 462 34.04 19.29 4.96
CA THR A 462 34.81 18.25 5.64
C THR A 462 36.32 18.50 5.64
N LYS A 463 36.86 19.13 4.60
CA LYS A 463 38.31 19.44 4.48
C LYS A 463 38.65 20.86 4.94
N GLY A 464 37.70 21.79 4.92
CA GLY A 464 37.89 23.20 5.27
C GLY A 464 37.88 23.50 6.77
N GLY A 465 37.92 22.48 7.63
CA GLY A 465 37.96 22.64 9.10
C GLY A 465 36.64 23.14 9.72
N LEU A 466 35.55 23.11 8.97
CA LEU A 466 34.23 23.54 9.43
C LEU A 466 33.52 22.49 10.31
N THR A 467 33.93 21.22 10.21
CA THR A 467 33.51 20.14 11.11
C THR A 467 34.71 19.52 11.82
N THR A 468 34.49 18.99 13.02
CA THR A 468 35.49 18.20 13.77
C THR A 468 35.36 16.70 13.49
N SER A 469 34.27 16.29 12.82
CA SER A 469 33.99 14.91 12.47
C SER A 469 34.85 14.46 11.29
N ALA A 470 35.44 13.28 11.38
CA ALA A 470 36.26 12.74 10.29
C ALA A 470 35.39 12.27 9.13
N GLN A 471 35.76 12.56 7.89
CA GLN A 471 35.06 12.01 6.73
C GLN A 471 35.37 10.52 6.58
N CYS A 472 34.34 9.69 6.43
CA CYS A 472 34.52 8.27 6.16
C CYS A 472 35.22 8.08 4.81
N LYS A 473 36.21 7.18 4.74
CA LYS A 473 37.00 6.89 3.53
C LYS A 473 36.14 6.40 2.34
N SER A 474 34.93 5.92 2.59
CA SER A 474 33.99 5.47 1.55
C SER A 474 33.22 6.61 0.87
N VAL A 475 33.33 7.86 1.35
CA VAL A 475 32.69 9.00 0.71
C VAL A 475 33.49 9.39 -0.52
N SER A 476 32.88 9.33 -1.70
CA SER A 476 33.52 9.78 -2.95
C SER A 476 33.80 11.28 -2.90
N GLU A 477 34.99 11.69 -3.35
CA GLU A 477 35.33 13.12 -3.42
C GLU A 477 34.83 13.79 -4.69
N LYS A 478 34.52 12.98 -5.72
CA LYS A 478 34.15 13.47 -7.05
C LYS A 478 32.71 13.12 -7.37
N PHE A 479 32.01 14.08 -7.97
CA PHE A 479 30.72 13.84 -8.57
C PHE A 479 30.89 12.99 -9.83
N THR A 480 29.99 12.02 -10.03
CA THR A 480 29.90 11.21 -11.24
C THR A 480 28.57 11.51 -11.90
N ASP A 481 28.61 11.76 -13.20
CA ASP A 481 27.43 12.11 -13.98
C ASP A 481 26.37 11.01 -13.95
N PHE A 482 25.11 11.43 -13.87
CA PHE A 482 23.97 10.54 -13.97
C PHE A 482 23.80 9.99 -15.39
N ASN A 483 23.47 8.70 -15.48
CA ASN A 483 23.13 8.00 -16.71
C ASN A 483 21.75 7.32 -16.63
N GLU A 484 21.00 7.53 -15.55
CA GLU A 484 19.62 7.09 -15.35
C GLU A 484 18.78 8.21 -14.72
N LEU A 485 17.50 8.25 -15.09
CA LEU A 485 16.47 9.07 -14.46
C LEU A 485 15.16 8.28 -14.35
N LEU A 486 14.71 8.04 -13.12
CA LEU A 486 13.40 7.49 -12.81
C LEU A 486 12.39 8.61 -12.60
N SER A 487 11.40 8.69 -13.49
CA SER A 487 10.26 9.59 -13.33
C SER A 487 9.15 8.89 -12.54
N LEU A 488 8.68 9.52 -11.47
CA LEU A 488 7.61 9.01 -10.63
C LEU A 488 6.41 9.97 -10.63
N GLY A 489 5.22 9.46 -10.95
CA GLY A 489 3.94 10.15 -10.79
C GLY A 489 3.21 9.72 -9.53
N TYR A 490 2.82 10.69 -8.71
CA TYR A 490 2.06 10.49 -7.48
C TYR A 490 0.67 11.08 -7.64
N MET A 491 -0.35 10.26 -7.39
CA MET A 491 -1.72 10.70 -7.15
C MET A 491 -1.94 10.97 -5.64
N GLU A 492 -3.11 11.48 -5.29
CA GLU A 492 -3.47 11.80 -3.92
C GLU A 492 -3.32 10.57 -3.00
N ASN A 493 -2.64 10.76 -1.86
CA ASN A 493 -2.33 9.71 -0.86
C ASN A 493 -1.37 8.61 -1.32
N ASP A 494 -0.76 8.73 -2.50
CA ASP A 494 0.39 7.91 -2.85
C ASP A 494 1.58 8.27 -1.98
N LYS A 495 2.40 7.26 -1.66
CA LYS A 495 3.60 7.41 -0.83
C LYS A 495 4.54 6.24 -1.09
N ILE A 496 5.81 6.45 -0.77
CA ILE A 496 6.81 5.38 -0.72
C ILE A 496 7.20 5.21 0.74
N SER A 497 7.07 3.98 1.23
CA SER A 497 7.50 3.62 2.59
C SER A 497 9.02 3.58 2.69
N TYR A 498 9.55 3.29 3.88
CA TYR A 498 11.00 3.18 4.05
C TYR A 498 11.61 2.16 3.09
N HIS A 499 12.58 2.63 2.31
CA HIS A 499 13.38 1.91 1.33
C HIS A 499 14.77 2.56 1.25
N ASP A 500 15.66 2.00 0.44
CA ASP A 500 17.01 2.53 0.24
C ASP A 500 17.45 2.42 -1.23
N ASP A 501 18.52 3.12 -1.58
CA ASP A 501 19.24 3.03 -2.87
C ASP A 501 20.61 2.36 -2.66
N GLY A 502 20.68 1.34 -1.79
CA GLY A 502 21.92 0.69 -1.34
C GLY A 502 22.42 -0.43 -2.24
N GLU A 503 21.90 -0.57 -3.46
CA GLU A 503 22.30 -1.59 -4.43
C GLU A 503 23.75 -1.40 -4.90
N ASP A 504 24.51 -2.49 -4.99
CA ASP A 504 25.94 -2.46 -5.37
C ASP A 504 26.20 -1.96 -6.81
N THR A 505 25.15 -1.86 -7.63
CA THR A 505 25.23 -1.36 -9.01
C THR A 505 25.11 0.16 -9.12
N LEU A 506 24.96 0.88 -8.00
CA LEU A 506 24.71 2.32 -7.97
C LEU A 506 25.93 3.12 -7.53
N GLY A 507 26.13 4.27 -8.19
CA GLY A 507 27.06 5.29 -7.78
C GLY A 507 26.66 5.95 -6.45
N PRO A 508 27.57 6.72 -5.83
CA PRO A 508 27.39 7.26 -4.49
C PRO A 508 26.34 8.37 -4.40
N THR A 509 26.00 9.02 -5.52
CA THR A 509 25.09 10.17 -5.55
C THR A 509 23.73 9.77 -6.11
N VAL A 510 22.67 10.15 -5.40
CA VAL A 510 21.29 10.09 -5.86
C VAL A 510 20.71 11.49 -5.75
N ALA A 511 20.07 11.96 -6.81
CA ALA A 511 19.43 13.28 -6.83
C ALA A 511 17.94 13.13 -7.11
N THR A 512 17.08 13.94 -6.51
CA THR A 512 15.67 14.00 -6.89
C THR A 512 15.17 15.44 -7.00
N LEU A 513 14.66 15.81 -8.17
CA LEU A 513 13.90 17.04 -8.38
C LEU A 513 12.43 16.78 -8.02
N SER A 514 11.79 17.73 -7.34
CA SER A 514 10.39 17.68 -6.94
C SER A 514 9.56 18.70 -7.70
N LEU A 515 8.50 18.27 -8.37
CA LEU A 515 7.59 19.14 -9.13
C LEU A 515 6.14 18.87 -8.71
N GLY A 516 5.40 19.91 -8.34
CA GLY A 516 3.98 19.83 -7.99
C GLY A 516 3.73 19.89 -6.49
N SER A 517 2.78 19.10 -5.99
CA SER A 517 2.37 19.10 -4.58
C SER A 517 3.56 18.97 -3.60
N PRO A 518 3.52 19.64 -2.43
CA PRO A 518 4.56 19.54 -1.42
C PRO A 518 4.70 18.13 -0.85
N ALA A 519 5.87 17.79 -0.31
CA ALA A 519 6.12 16.48 0.28
C ALA A 519 7.03 16.56 1.52
N GLN A 520 7.07 15.46 2.28
CA GLN A 520 8.04 15.25 3.35
C GLN A 520 8.89 14.02 3.06
N MET A 521 10.20 14.15 3.31
CA MET A 521 11.12 13.01 3.32
C MET A 521 11.56 12.76 4.76
N ALA A 522 11.68 11.50 5.13
CA ALA A 522 12.22 11.10 6.42
C ALA A 522 13.21 9.95 6.26
N PHE A 523 14.29 9.97 7.02
CA PHE A 523 15.29 8.92 7.11
C PHE A 523 15.17 8.18 8.43
N CYS A 524 15.50 6.88 8.44
CA CYS A 524 15.72 6.09 9.64
C CYS A 524 16.96 5.20 9.48
N ILE A 525 17.57 4.80 10.59
CA ILE A 525 18.62 3.77 10.56
C ILE A 525 17.97 2.41 10.27
N LYS A 526 18.58 1.60 9.40
CA LYS A 526 18.09 0.23 9.15
C LYS A 526 18.13 -0.59 10.43
N PRO A 527 17.12 -1.44 10.72
CA PRO A 527 17.07 -2.24 11.95
C PRO A 527 18.29 -3.13 12.23
N LYS A 528 19.09 -3.47 11.21
CA LYS A 528 20.34 -4.23 11.39
C LYS A 528 21.51 -3.42 11.95
N TYR A 529 21.41 -2.09 11.99
CA TYR A 529 22.46 -1.17 12.46
C TYR A 529 22.01 -0.37 13.69
N THR A 530 20.96 -0.80 14.36
CA THR A 530 20.46 -0.17 15.60
C THR A 530 19.79 -1.21 16.48
N ASP A 531 19.89 -1.05 17.80
CA ASP A 531 19.23 -1.93 18.77
C ASP A 531 17.69 -1.82 18.73
N SER A 532 17.15 -0.82 18.03
CA SER A 532 15.72 -0.62 17.87
C SER A 532 15.15 -1.41 16.67
N SER A 533 14.21 -2.31 16.95
CA SER A 533 13.38 -2.92 15.90
C SER A 533 12.37 -1.95 15.27
N LYS A 534 12.18 -0.76 15.85
CA LYS A 534 11.28 0.29 15.33
C LYS A 534 12.04 1.26 14.44
N LYS A 535 11.49 1.51 13.25
CA LYS A 535 11.94 2.57 12.35
C LYS A 535 11.56 3.94 12.93
N THR A 536 12.53 4.67 13.46
CA THR A 536 12.36 6.01 14.02
C THR A 536 12.96 7.05 13.09
N ASP A 537 12.20 8.11 12.81
CA ASP A 537 12.68 9.25 12.00
C ASP A 537 13.90 9.89 12.69
N ILE A 538 15.04 9.93 11.99
CA ILE A 538 16.28 10.56 12.46
C ILE A 538 16.60 11.87 11.72
N LEU A 539 16.16 11.99 10.48
CA LEU A 539 16.22 13.20 9.68
C LEU A 539 14.87 13.32 9.01
N LYS A 540 14.22 14.46 9.11
CA LYS A 540 12.95 14.73 8.46
C LYS A 540 12.92 16.18 8.03
N PHE A 541 12.64 16.40 6.75
CA PHE A 541 12.49 17.73 6.16
C PHE A 541 11.36 17.73 5.15
N SER A 542 10.92 18.94 4.83
CA SER A 542 9.86 19.20 3.88
C SER A 542 10.45 19.86 2.65
N PHE A 543 9.89 19.56 1.49
CA PHE A 543 10.35 20.12 0.23
C PHE A 543 9.16 20.32 -0.71
N ARG A 544 9.33 21.25 -1.64
CA ARG A 544 8.25 21.90 -2.39
C ARG A 544 8.42 21.77 -3.90
N HIS A 545 7.52 22.40 -4.64
CA HIS A 545 7.68 22.54 -6.08
C HIS A 545 9.00 23.27 -6.39
N GLY A 546 9.83 22.68 -7.25
CA GLY A 546 11.12 23.23 -7.68
C GLY A 546 12.33 22.83 -6.84
N ASP A 547 12.11 22.25 -5.65
CA ASP A 547 13.18 21.83 -4.74
C ASP A 547 13.91 20.59 -5.23
N ILE A 548 15.20 20.50 -4.89
CA ILE A 548 16.08 19.37 -5.24
C ILE A 548 16.66 18.77 -3.97
N VAL A 549 16.66 17.45 -3.87
CA VAL A 549 17.33 16.71 -2.79
C VAL A 549 18.48 15.92 -3.37
N ILE A 550 19.68 16.10 -2.84
CA ILE A 550 20.88 15.35 -3.19
C ILE A 550 21.29 14.49 -1.99
N MET A 551 21.47 13.20 -2.21
CA MET A 551 22.00 12.25 -1.24
C MET A 551 23.34 11.75 -1.74
N HIS A 552 24.40 11.90 -0.96
CA HIS A 552 25.76 11.53 -1.37
C HIS A 552 26.47 10.65 -0.33
N GLY A 553 26.95 9.49 -0.78
CA GLY A 553 27.75 8.53 -0.02
C GLY A 553 27.21 7.11 -0.16
N THR A 554 28.03 6.14 -0.58
CA THR A 554 27.56 4.75 -0.76
C THR A 554 27.04 4.14 0.55
N ARG A 555 27.71 4.44 1.67
CA ARG A 555 27.32 3.91 2.98
C ARG A 555 26.01 4.50 3.51
N ILE A 556 25.64 5.74 3.14
CA ILE A 556 24.34 6.28 3.59
C ILE A 556 23.19 5.48 3.00
N HIS A 557 23.29 5.08 1.72
CA HIS A 557 22.28 4.25 1.08
C HIS A 557 22.24 2.83 1.64
N GLN A 558 23.39 2.31 2.06
CA GLN A 558 23.46 0.98 2.68
C GLN A 558 22.95 0.94 4.12
N MET A 559 23.09 2.03 4.88
CA MET A 559 22.83 2.06 6.34
C MET A 559 21.52 2.74 6.74
N TYR A 560 21.08 3.72 5.95
CA TYR A 560 19.82 4.42 6.18
C TYR A 560 18.76 3.96 5.19
N GLU A 561 17.50 4.05 5.62
CA GLU A 561 16.36 4.01 4.73
C GLU A 561 15.71 5.39 4.72
N HIS A 562 15.04 5.72 3.63
CA HIS A 562 14.25 6.93 3.51
C HIS A 562 12.83 6.62 3.01
N ARG A 563 11.90 7.51 3.32
CA ARG A 563 10.50 7.44 2.87
C ARG A 563 10.06 8.81 2.36
N VAL A 564 9.09 8.82 1.45
CA VAL A 564 8.51 10.07 0.91
C VAL A 564 7.00 10.04 1.05
N GLU A 565 6.44 11.11 1.61
CA GLU A 565 5.01 11.31 1.79
C GLU A 565 4.57 12.66 1.19
N PRO A 566 4.06 12.67 -0.05
CA PRO A 566 3.35 13.81 -0.63
C PRO A 566 2.17 14.28 0.23
N LYS A 567 1.92 15.58 0.22
CA LYS A 567 0.88 16.27 1.00
C LYS A 567 -0.11 17.05 0.11
N GLY A 568 -0.35 16.53 -1.09
CA GLY A 568 -1.30 17.09 -2.05
C GLY A 568 -1.79 16.06 -3.06
N LYS A 569 -2.40 16.55 -4.14
CA LYS A 569 -3.12 15.72 -5.12
C LYS A 569 -2.29 15.27 -6.33
N ARG A 570 -1.18 15.94 -6.66
CA ARG A 570 -0.37 15.59 -7.83
C ARG A 570 1.07 16.05 -7.69
N ARG A 571 2.00 15.09 -7.74
CA ARG A 571 3.44 15.37 -7.70
C ARG A 571 4.17 14.50 -8.71
N PHE A 572 5.21 15.06 -9.33
CA PHE A 572 6.23 14.31 -10.03
C PHE A 572 7.56 14.37 -9.27
N ALA A 573 8.28 13.25 -9.25
CA ALA A 573 9.67 13.19 -8.80
C ALA A 573 10.54 12.70 -9.95
N LEU A 574 11.62 13.41 -10.23
CA LEU A 574 12.62 12.99 -11.21
C LEU A 574 13.88 12.60 -10.43
N THR A 575 14.07 11.30 -10.22
CA THR A 575 15.17 10.76 -9.42
C THR A 575 16.28 10.26 -10.32
N CYS A 576 17.48 10.83 -10.22
CA CYS A 576 18.62 10.54 -11.09
C CYS A 576 19.69 9.75 -10.34
N ARG A 577 20.29 8.79 -11.02
CA ARG A 577 21.36 7.93 -10.50
C ARG A 577 22.45 7.71 -11.53
N ASN A 578 23.59 7.26 -11.05
CA ASN A 578 24.62 6.67 -11.90
C ASN A 578 24.58 5.15 -11.72
N ILE A 579 24.32 4.42 -12.80
CA ILE A 579 24.46 2.97 -12.86
C ILE A 579 25.91 2.66 -13.24
N ILE A 580 26.61 1.93 -12.35
CA ILE A 580 28.02 1.60 -12.51
C ILE A 580 28.15 0.51 -13.58
N LEU A 581 28.56 0.91 -14.78
CA LEU A 581 28.62 0.03 -15.96
C LEU A 581 29.45 -1.23 -15.73
N ASP A 582 30.53 -1.12 -14.96
CA ASP A 582 31.45 -2.24 -14.69
C ASP A 582 30.84 -3.35 -13.84
N THR A 583 29.79 -3.04 -13.07
CA THR A 583 29.06 -4.02 -12.26
C THR A 583 28.05 -4.84 -13.09
N LEU A 584 27.77 -4.43 -14.33
CA LEU A 584 26.78 -5.05 -15.20
C LEU A 584 27.38 -6.16 -16.07
N ASN A 585 26.57 -7.17 -16.40
CA ASN A 585 26.93 -8.15 -17.42
C ASN A 585 27.04 -7.50 -18.82
N LYS A 586 27.71 -8.17 -19.76
CA LYS A 586 27.99 -7.63 -21.11
C LYS A 586 26.75 -7.11 -21.84
N LYS A 587 25.63 -7.84 -21.79
CA LYS A 587 24.39 -7.45 -22.48
C LYS A 587 23.78 -6.19 -21.87
N THR A 588 23.59 -6.20 -20.55
CA THR A 588 23.01 -5.06 -19.83
C THR A 588 23.91 -3.84 -19.85
N ARG A 589 25.25 -4.02 -19.86
CA ARG A 589 26.22 -2.93 -20.02
C ARG A 589 26.07 -2.25 -21.38
N HIS A 590 25.99 -3.01 -22.46
CA HIS A 590 25.80 -2.45 -23.79
C HIS A 590 24.48 -1.66 -23.89
N GLU A 591 23.40 -2.23 -23.37
CA GLU A 591 22.10 -1.55 -23.27
C GLU A 591 22.17 -0.27 -22.42
N ALA A 592 22.90 -0.30 -21.30
CA ALA A 592 23.08 0.86 -20.43
C ALA A 592 23.85 2.01 -21.11
N ILE A 593 24.88 1.68 -21.88
CA ILE A 593 25.64 2.67 -22.67
C ILE A 593 24.76 3.29 -23.75
N GLU A 594 24.06 2.46 -24.53
CA GLU A 594 23.22 2.93 -25.63
C GLU A 594 22.06 3.80 -25.10
N LYS A 595 21.33 3.31 -24.09
CA LYS A 595 20.17 4.01 -23.54
C LYS A 595 20.57 5.23 -22.72
N GLY A 596 21.70 5.17 -22.03
CA GLY A 596 22.24 6.25 -21.20
C GLY A 596 22.92 7.39 -21.99
N ALA A 597 23.07 7.26 -23.31
CA ALA A 597 23.60 8.31 -24.16
C ALA A 597 22.63 9.52 -24.21
N LEU A 598 23.15 10.71 -23.89
CA LEU A 598 22.36 11.93 -23.83
C LEU A 598 22.29 12.61 -25.21
N PRO A 599 21.09 13.01 -25.66
CA PRO A 599 20.95 13.87 -26.82
C PRO A 599 21.25 15.33 -26.45
N ASP A 600 21.33 16.19 -27.47
CA ASP A 600 21.43 17.63 -27.26
C ASP A 600 20.18 18.18 -26.55
N ILE A 601 20.42 19.09 -25.60
CA ILE A 601 19.37 19.83 -24.93
C ILE A 601 19.20 21.20 -25.58
N THR A 602 17.97 21.67 -25.75
CA THR A 602 17.77 23.01 -26.29
C THR A 602 18.18 24.08 -25.26
N PRO A 603 18.66 25.26 -25.71
CA PRO A 603 19.05 26.34 -24.79
C PRO A 603 17.95 26.79 -23.82
N PHE A 604 16.67 26.55 -24.17
CA PHE A 604 15.54 26.81 -23.29
C PHE A 604 15.63 25.99 -21.99
N TRP A 605 16.02 24.71 -22.10
CA TRP A 605 16.04 23.74 -21.02
C TRP A 605 17.41 23.60 -20.35
N ASP A 606 18.42 24.29 -20.85
CA ASP A 606 19.79 24.20 -20.34
C ASP A 606 19.92 24.72 -18.90
N TYR A 607 20.86 24.16 -18.14
CA TYR A 607 21.17 24.51 -16.76
C TYR A 607 22.67 24.33 -16.46
N PRO A 608 23.30 25.25 -15.71
CA PRO A 608 22.71 26.45 -15.09
C PRO A 608 22.31 27.51 -16.14
N LYS A 609 21.34 28.38 -15.80
CA LYS A 609 20.87 29.43 -16.72
C LYS A 609 21.96 30.47 -16.98
N PRO A 610 21.93 31.20 -18.11
CA PRO A 610 22.89 32.28 -18.36
C PRO A 610 22.98 33.24 -17.17
N GLY A 611 24.20 33.47 -16.67
CA GLY A 611 24.45 34.32 -15.50
C GLY A 611 24.37 33.61 -14.14
N GLN A 612 24.02 32.32 -14.10
CA GLN A 612 24.07 31.49 -12.90
C GLN A 612 25.45 30.82 -12.74
N ASN A 613 25.93 30.72 -11.50
CA ASN A 613 27.23 30.15 -11.17
C ASN A 613 27.28 28.65 -11.47
N THR A 614 28.36 28.23 -12.13
CA THR A 614 28.68 26.83 -12.48
C THR A 614 29.62 26.16 -11.47
N GLU A 615 30.19 26.95 -10.55
CA GLU A 615 31.19 26.56 -9.56
C GLU A 615 30.94 27.22 -8.21
N LEU A 616 31.69 26.82 -7.18
CA LEU A 616 31.56 27.27 -5.78
C LEU A 616 31.75 28.79 -5.54
N GLY A 617 32.14 29.58 -6.56
CA GLY A 617 32.38 31.02 -6.42
C GLY A 617 31.17 31.75 -5.83
N ASP A 618 31.40 32.53 -4.76
CA ASP A 618 30.44 33.32 -3.99
C ASP A 618 29.45 32.55 -3.08
N ILE A 619 29.80 31.34 -2.60
CA ILE A 619 28.98 30.64 -1.60
C ILE A 619 29.34 31.12 -0.18
N GLU A 620 28.54 32.05 0.37
CA GLU A 620 28.57 32.37 1.80
C GLU A 620 28.03 31.17 2.60
N THR A 621 28.94 30.40 3.18
CA THR A 621 28.60 29.33 4.11
C THR A 621 28.30 29.94 5.47
N GLN A 622 27.06 29.86 5.93
CA GLN A 622 26.73 30.15 7.32
C GLN A 622 27.20 28.95 8.16
N GLY A 623 28.01 29.22 9.21
CA GLY A 623 28.76 28.19 9.94
C GLY A 623 27.94 26.98 10.44
N LEU A 624 28.62 25.86 10.71
CA LEU A 624 27.93 24.62 11.11
C LEU A 624 27.20 24.76 12.44
N GLN A 625 25.96 24.27 12.46
CA GLN A 625 25.16 24.17 13.67
C GLN A 625 25.01 22.68 14.04
N SER A 626 25.48 22.32 15.25
CA SER A 626 25.13 21.03 15.85
C SER A 626 23.66 21.07 16.26
N VAL A 627 22.80 20.26 15.63
CA VAL A 627 21.36 20.30 15.91
C VAL A 627 21.08 19.55 17.22
N VAL A 628 21.08 20.26 18.35
CA VAL A 628 20.75 19.68 19.66
C VAL A 628 19.23 19.59 19.82
N LYS A 629 18.75 18.38 20.09
CA LYS A 629 17.36 18.05 20.38
C LYS A 629 16.79 18.95 21.48
N LYS A 630 15.89 19.89 21.17
CA LYS A 630 14.99 20.43 22.20
C LYS A 630 13.97 19.34 22.53
N PRO A 631 13.93 18.80 23.75
CA PRO A 631 12.88 17.88 24.14
C PRO A 631 11.55 18.60 23.99
N SER A 632 10.57 17.95 23.34
CA SER A 632 9.19 18.40 23.42
C SER A 632 8.82 18.44 24.91
N GLY A 633 8.75 19.64 25.48
CA GLY A 633 8.40 19.82 26.88
C GLY A 633 7.08 19.11 27.14
N LYS A 634 7.12 18.05 27.97
CA LYS A 634 5.91 17.57 28.62
C LYS A 634 5.39 18.75 29.43
N ARG A 635 4.30 19.36 28.98
CA ARG A 635 3.46 20.17 29.88
C ARG A 635 3.02 19.23 31.00
N THR A 636 3.70 19.28 32.13
CA THR A 636 3.17 18.85 33.40
C THR A 636 1.85 19.59 33.58
N ARG A 637 0.72 18.85 33.55
CA ARG A 637 -0.56 19.37 34.02
C ARG A 637 -0.35 19.72 35.48
N THR A 638 -0.22 21.01 35.79
CA THR A 638 -0.47 21.50 37.13
C THR A 638 -1.91 21.13 37.46
N SER A 639 -2.07 20.35 38.54
CA SER A 639 -3.36 20.06 39.15
C SER A 639 -4.03 21.39 39.47
N LYS A 640 -5.18 21.64 38.84
CA LYS A 640 -6.08 22.70 39.29
C LYS A 640 -6.60 22.28 40.66
N ASP A 641 -6.13 23.01 41.65
CA ASP A 641 -6.67 23.07 42.99
C ASP A 641 -8.15 23.48 42.89
N THR A 642 -9.06 22.55 43.17
CA THR A 642 -10.49 22.84 43.27
C THR A 642 -10.74 23.46 44.63
N GLY A 643 -10.60 24.78 44.68
CA GLY A 643 -11.06 25.60 45.81
C GLY A 643 -12.57 25.48 45.96
N HIS A 644 -12.97 24.76 47.01
CA HIS A 644 -14.30 24.78 47.60
C HIS A 644 -14.64 26.22 48.02
N LYS A 645 -15.70 26.80 47.46
CA LYS A 645 -16.40 27.93 48.08
C LYS A 645 -17.89 27.63 48.14
N SER A 646 -18.37 27.50 49.37
CA SER A 646 -19.77 27.36 49.76
C SER A 646 -20.49 28.71 49.85
N LYS A 647 -21.84 28.62 49.81
CA LYS A 647 -22.87 29.62 50.21
C LYS A 647 -23.09 30.73 49.17
N VAL A 648 -24.31 31.05 48.71
CA VAL A 648 -25.70 30.81 49.16
C VAL A 648 -26.55 30.45 47.95
#